data_AF-A0AA38KWE2-F1
#
_entry.id   AF-A0AA38KWE2-F1
#
_cell.length_a   1.000
_cell.length_b   1.000
_cell.length_c   1.000
_cell.angle_alpha   90.00
_cell.angle_beta   90.00
_cell.angle_gamma   90.00
#
_symmetry.space_group_name_H-M   'P 1'
#
loop_
_entity.id
_entity.type
_entity.pdbx_description
1 polymer ?
#
loop_
_entity_poly.entity_id
_entity_poly.type
_entity_poly.pdbx_seq_one_letter_code
_entity_poly.pdbx_strand_id
1 'polypeptide(L)'
;MNKSMDRVWPSDIRIVKDLLAEPKVLGDHILSIGDLFEGCSPTPTPILTPKMTSSTHSIQPASTTSHSSTLSPLSPPLLSVAKSEAIIHIMPSALRFWDKVGLGPKGGKKNTTVFVIYEQRYHETEAEQHDGTGNAHGWRSERIMSWLRNMCELYKAKNLGEMLPGKSILCQNDGLVSFRFDSSFQKSLASFIASLPPPKDSSVFFILTPLSVMSLSSETLCYVFSAVNKTLKSYSEAQPLFQFVPEPHVLNAAVNSSSLHDFRSGSFLHSVYDRILMPSERAMSRKFFTYGQKEKKYFEVPAFTLARSLSETKVSYSSSTDPALDVLDRHILLHVGYGISSCGRWILASCIDQRGETHAMGVWSTQRRTPSDNERKDEMLGMDATMNLDELYTVNKVWNFAMQFAEKARVEWRIVFAKSGNMGVAELDAWITHSYSVLHSNSQIPMHISILNVENSVPWTLTPASQTQSLGIANQHPTSRGSSLSRSVPNSMKVSSKSQFFVDTNATTYELCQKDRLPVSVPPTLDDIGLSSDLVDVSLPIENDDYSLADDQPLLPLSSSTLICVPDSSVLPRMVNIHLIYAAKSEGCAYPTVTSDAADSPQSLLRDITSSYYSLSVLSSARWETVSSLPFHLGAVETMRKALSTRNCLESLRRDT
;
A
#
# COMPACT_ATOMS: atom_id res chain seq x y z
N MET A 1 -7.31 -46.62 -49.48
CA MET A 1 -6.45 -47.71 -48.97
C MET A 1 -5.82 -47.21 -47.67
N ASN A 2 -6.46 -47.53 -46.55
CA ASN A 2 -6.07 -48.55 -45.57
C ASN A 2 -4.86 -48.20 -44.68
N LYS A 3 -5.19 -48.02 -43.39
CA LYS A 3 -4.50 -48.46 -42.15
C LYS A 3 -3.16 -47.78 -41.83
N SER A 4 -2.93 -47.29 -40.61
CA SER A 4 -3.04 -48.03 -39.35
C SER A 4 -3.38 -47.15 -38.14
N MET A 5 -4.27 -47.68 -37.29
CA MET A 5 -4.46 -47.31 -35.89
C MET A 5 -3.34 -47.87 -35.00
N ASP A 6 -3.35 -47.40 -33.75
CA ASP A 6 -2.79 -47.95 -32.51
C ASP A 6 -1.31 -47.74 -32.19
N ARG A 7 -1.07 -46.84 -31.22
CA ARG A 7 -0.51 -47.17 -29.89
C ARG A 7 -0.45 -45.92 -29.01
N VAL A 8 -1.54 -45.64 -28.30
CA VAL A 8 -1.54 -44.79 -27.10
C VAL A 8 -0.88 -45.61 -25.98
N TRP A 9 0.17 -45.07 -25.38
CA TRP A 9 0.92 -45.77 -24.33
C TRP A 9 0.15 -45.76 -22.99
N PRO A 10 0.08 -46.89 -22.26
CA PRO A 10 -0.68 -47.02 -21.00
C PRO A 10 -0.16 -46.24 -19.77
N SER A 11 0.94 -45.49 -19.92
CA SER A 11 1.61 -44.77 -18.83
C SER A 11 0.82 -43.53 -18.37
N ASP A 12 0.18 -42.84 -19.30
CA ASP A 12 -0.47 -41.55 -19.05
C ASP A 12 -1.87 -41.71 -18.43
N ILE A 13 -2.49 -42.89 -18.55
CA ILE A 13 -3.79 -43.19 -17.92
C ILE A 13 -3.63 -43.54 -16.43
N ARG A 14 -2.46 -44.00 -15.98
CA ARG A 14 -2.21 -44.21 -14.53
C ARG A 14 -2.06 -42.87 -13.80
N ILE A 15 -1.33 -41.93 -14.37
CA ILE A 15 -1.12 -40.61 -13.77
C ILE A 15 -2.45 -39.83 -13.66
N VAL A 16 -3.32 -39.92 -14.67
CA VAL A 16 -4.64 -39.28 -14.63
C VAL A 16 -5.62 -40.00 -13.69
N LYS A 17 -5.48 -41.32 -13.49
CA LYS A 17 -6.30 -42.07 -12.53
C LYS A 17 -5.88 -41.83 -11.07
N ASP A 18 -4.59 -41.58 -10.83
CA ASP A 18 -4.06 -41.21 -9.51
C ASP A 18 -4.36 -39.73 -9.17
N LEU A 19 -4.51 -38.85 -10.17
CA LEU A 19 -4.99 -37.46 -10.01
C LEU A 19 -6.51 -37.34 -9.81
N LEU A 20 -7.29 -38.37 -10.17
CA LEU A 20 -8.75 -38.41 -10.05
C LEU A 20 -9.25 -39.36 -8.94
N ALA A 21 -8.35 -40.05 -8.25
CA ALA A 21 -8.69 -40.75 -7.02
C ALA A 21 -8.76 -39.72 -5.88
N GLU A 22 -9.88 -39.73 -5.15
CA GLU A 22 -10.13 -38.88 -3.98
C GLU A 22 -8.90 -38.76 -3.07
N PRO A 23 -8.66 -37.58 -2.48
CA PRO A 23 -7.52 -37.39 -1.59
C PRO A 23 -7.64 -38.37 -0.43
N LYS A 24 -6.66 -39.27 -0.29
CA LYS A 24 -6.48 -40.04 0.93
C LYS A 24 -6.27 -39.04 2.07
N VAL A 25 -7.29 -38.94 2.91
CA VAL A 25 -7.28 -38.24 4.20
C VAL A 25 -6.06 -38.71 4.99
N LEU A 26 -5.08 -37.82 5.11
CA LEU A 26 -3.95 -37.95 6.01
C LEU A 26 -4.24 -37.00 7.19
N GLY A 27 -4.78 -37.55 8.28
CA GLY A 27 -4.90 -36.88 9.59
C GLY A 27 -6.02 -35.83 9.73
N ASP A 28 -7.00 -36.14 10.58
CA ASP A 28 -8.17 -35.31 10.92
C ASP A 28 -7.84 -34.05 11.74
N HIS A 29 -7.11 -33.08 11.18
CA HIS A 29 -7.00 -31.74 11.77
C HIS A 29 -7.47 -30.65 10.81
N ILE A 30 -8.79 -30.66 10.59
CA ILE A 30 -9.52 -29.59 9.90
C ILE A 30 -9.73 -28.47 10.92
N LEU A 31 -8.95 -27.38 10.81
CA LEU A 31 -9.12 -26.22 11.68
C LEU A 31 -10.25 -25.32 11.16
N SER A 32 -11.28 -25.18 11.97
CA SER A 32 -12.29 -24.15 11.82
C SER A 32 -11.80 -22.84 12.46
N ILE A 33 -12.17 -21.69 11.88
CA ILE A 33 -11.84 -20.39 12.49
C ILE A 33 -12.43 -20.26 13.90
N GLY A 34 -13.48 -21.01 14.23
CA GLY A 34 -14.09 -21.07 15.57
C GLY A 34 -13.21 -21.77 16.60
N ASP A 35 -12.49 -22.81 16.17
CA ASP A 35 -11.65 -23.64 17.05
C ASP A 35 -10.45 -22.82 17.58
N LEU A 36 -10.02 -21.82 16.81
CA LEU A 36 -8.99 -20.84 17.18
C LEU A 36 -9.43 -19.87 18.30
N PHE A 37 -10.75 -19.70 18.51
CA PHE A 37 -11.30 -18.84 19.57
C PHE A 37 -11.83 -19.63 20.78
N GLU A 38 -12.16 -20.91 20.63
CA GLU A 38 -12.79 -21.73 21.68
C GLU A 38 -11.82 -22.21 22.78
N GLY A 39 -10.50 -22.10 22.59
CA GLY A 39 -9.49 -22.37 23.63
C GLY A 39 -9.55 -21.46 24.87
N CYS A 40 -10.49 -20.49 24.91
CA CYS A 40 -10.72 -19.58 26.03
C CYS A 40 -12.18 -19.65 26.51
N SER A 41 -12.57 -20.74 27.17
CA SER A 41 -13.78 -20.74 28.01
C SER A 41 -13.39 -20.67 29.50
N PRO A 42 -14.00 -19.76 30.30
CA PRO A 42 -13.76 -19.74 31.73
C PRO A 42 -14.55 -20.89 32.39
N THR A 43 -13.85 -21.83 33.02
CA THR A 43 -14.44 -22.84 33.89
C THR A 43 -15.28 -22.18 35.00
N PRO A 44 -16.50 -22.66 35.31
CA PRO A 44 -17.35 -22.07 36.33
C PRO A 44 -16.81 -22.36 37.74
N THR A 45 -16.50 -21.31 38.49
CA THR A 45 -16.05 -21.37 39.89
C THR A 45 -17.20 -21.82 40.82
N PRO A 46 -16.96 -22.70 41.81
CA PRO A 46 -18.00 -23.07 42.77
C PRO A 46 -18.20 -21.97 43.83
N ILE A 47 -19.45 -21.85 44.25
CA ILE A 47 -20.01 -20.92 45.24
C ILE A 47 -19.43 -21.18 46.63
N LEU A 48 -18.87 -20.17 47.30
CA LEU A 48 -18.74 -20.12 48.76
C LEU A 48 -18.97 -18.70 49.33
N THR A 49 -19.65 -18.70 50.48
CA THR A 49 -20.31 -17.62 51.25
C THR A 49 -19.38 -16.61 51.96
N PRO A 50 -19.90 -15.46 52.45
CA PRO A 50 -19.09 -14.32 52.87
C PRO A 50 -18.69 -14.35 54.35
N LYS A 51 -17.48 -13.87 54.67
CA LYS A 51 -17.10 -13.47 56.03
C LYS A 51 -16.18 -12.24 56.02
N MET A 52 -16.59 -11.21 56.75
CA MET A 52 -15.80 -9.99 57.02
C MET A 52 -14.69 -10.30 58.04
N THR A 53 -13.49 -9.69 57.88
CA THR A 53 -12.90 -8.61 58.70
C THR A 53 -11.37 -8.52 58.56
N SER A 54 -10.88 -7.27 58.55
CA SER A 54 -9.57 -6.74 58.99
C SER A 54 -8.25 -7.08 58.24
N SER A 55 -7.68 -6.00 57.69
CA SER A 55 -6.26 -5.62 57.55
C SER A 55 -5.17 -6.54 58.10
N THR A 56 -4.14 -6.84 57.29
CA THR A 56 -2.72 -6.39 57.39
C THR A 56 -1.88 -7.07 56.29
N HIS A 57 -0.81 -6.38 55.83
CA HIS A 57 0.20 -6.76 54.83
C HIS A 57 0.47 -8.26 54.59
N SER A 58 0.45 -8.69 53.32
CA SER A 58 1.21 -9.84 52.83
C SER A 58 1.47 -9.74 51.33
N ILE A 59 2.66 -10.20 50.96
CA ILE A 59 3.27 -10.28 49.63
C ILE A 59 2.34 -11.03 48.66
N GLN A 60 2.02 -10.42 47.52
CA GLN A 60 1.29 -11.09 46.44
C GLN A 60 2.23 -12.01 45.66
N PRO A 61 1.92 -13.31 45.51
CA PRO A 61 2.61 -14.18 44.56
C PRO A 61 2.17 -13.86 43.13
N ALA A 62 3.08 -14.13 42.20
CA ALA A 62 2.98 -13.90 40.77
C ALA A 62 1.57 -14.19 40.20
N SER A 63 0.99 -13.17 39.57
CA SER A 63 -0.18 -13.32 38.73
C SER A 63 0.12 -14.30 37.61
N THR A 64 -0.66 -15.37 37.58
CA THR A 64 -0.85 -16.30 36.47
C THR A 64 -0.68 -15.64 35.11
N THR A 65 0.29 -16.12 34.35
CA THR A 65 0.55 -15.83 32.94
C THR A 65 -0.73 -16.08 32.14
N SER A 66 -1.46 -15.01 31.80
CA SER A 66 -2.48 -15.06 30.77
C SER A 66 -1.78 -15.38 29.45
N HIS A 67 -2.00 -16.57 28.89
CA HIS A 67 -1.57 -16.91 27.54
C HIS A 67 -2.10 -15.85 26.58
N SER A 68 -1.22 -14.97 26.07
CA SER A 68 -1.61 -14.01 25.05
C SER A 68 -1.98 -14.81 23.80
N SER A 69 -3.24 -14.70 23.38
CA SER A 69 -3.73 -15.37 22.17
C SER A 69 -2.82 -15.05 20.98
N THR A 70 -2.23 -16.08 20.38
CA THR A 70 -1.27 -15.94 19.28
C THR A 70 -1.91 -15.35 18.02
N LEU A 71 -3.23 -15.55 17.88
CA LEU A 71 -4.10 -14.93 16.90
C LEU A 71 -5.00 -13.88 17.58
N SER A 72 -5.07 -12.67 17.03
CA SER A 72 -5.95 -11.62 17.56
C SER A 72 -6.64 -10.83 16.42
N PRO A 73 -7.94 -10.53 16.54
CA PRO A 73 -8.63 -9.71 15.54
C PRO A 73 -8.20 -8.24 15.66
N LEU A 74 -7.92 -7.61 14.52
CA LEU A 74 -7.58 -6.20 14.45
C LEU A 74 -8.84 -5.35 14.25
N SER A 75 -8.93 -4.25 15.00
CA SER A 75 -10.02 -3.27 14.83
C SER A 75 -9.67 -2.28 13.72
N PRO A 76 -10.58 -1.99 12.77
CA PRO A 76 -10.27 -1.06 11.68
C PRO A 76 -9.87 0.32 12.20
N PRO A 77 -8.86 0.97 11.60
CA PRO A 77 -8.44 2.29 12.01
C PRO A 77 -9.52 3.33 11.68
N LEU A 78 -9.53 4.42 12.43
CA LEU A 78 -10.33 5.59 12.10
C LEU A 78 -9.62 6.44 11.03
N LEU A 79 -10.41 7.12 10.21
CA LEU A 79 -9.93 8.09 9.21
C LEU A 79 -10.30 9.51 9.63
N SER A 80 -9.38 10.45 9.48
CA SER A 80 -9.63 11.88 9.64
C SER A 80 -10.15 12.48 8.33
N VAL A 81 -11.34 13.07 8.38
CA VAL A 81 -12.00 13.75 7.25
C VAL A 81 -12.57 15.09 7.71
N ALA A 82 -12.81 16.02 6.78
CA ALA A 82 -13.52 17.24 7.12
C ALA A 82 -15.03 17.02 7.05
N LYS A 83 -15.76 17.72 7.92
CA LYS A 83 -17.22 17.88 7.85
C LYS A 83 -17.56 19.28 8.33
N SER A 84 -18.17 20.07 7.45
CA SER A 84 -18.40 21.50 7.72
C SER A 84 -17.07 22.19 8.06
N GLU A 85 -16.96 22.82 9.24
CA GLU A 85 -15.77 23.55 9.70
C GLU A 85 -14.89 22.74 10.68
N ALA A 86 -15.11 21.42 10.78
CA ALA A 86 -14.40 20.57 11.74
C ALA A 86 -13.76 19.34 11.06
N ILE A 87 -12.66 18.87 11.64
CA ILE A 87 -12.11 17.55 11.33
C ILE A 87 -12.75 16.53 12.27
N ILE A 88 -13.34 15.48 11.69
CA ILE A 88 -13.98 14.39 12.42
C ILE A 88 -13.27 13.07 12.12
N HIS A 89 -13.42 12.10 13.03
CA HIS A 89 -12.92 10.74 12.86
C HIS A 89 -14.08 9.83 12.47
N ILE A 90 -13.91 9.08 11.39
CA ILE A 90 -14.94 8.17 10.86
C ILE A 90 -14.37 6.77 10.62
N MET A 91 -15.24 5.77 10.61
CA MET A 91 -14.86 4.44 10.13
C MET A 91 -14.65 4.46 8.61
N PRO A 92 -13.76 3.61 8.05
CA PRO A 92 -13.57 3.50 6.60
C PRO A 92 -14.86 3.22 5.84
N SER A 93 -15.76 2.42 6.44
CA SER A 93 -17.09 2.08 5.90
C SER A 93 -18.01 3.29 5.66
N ALA A 94 -17.74 4.43 6.31
CA ALA A 94 -18.51 5.65 6.13
C ALA A 94 -18.11 6.44 4.87
N LEU A 95 -16.94 6.16 4.27
CA LEU A 95 -16.49 6.86 3.05
C LEU A 95 -17.45 6.68 1.88
N ARG A 96 -18.12 5.53 1.75
CA ARG A 96 -19.15 5.30 0.71
C ARG A 96 -20.36 6.23 0.81
N PHE A 97 -20.53 6.90 1.95
CA PHE A 97 -21.59 7.87 2.19
C PHE A 97 -21.09 9.32 2.13
N TRP A 98 -19.88 9.57 1.58
CA TRP A 98 -19.25 10.88 1.49
C TRP A 98 -20.24 12.01 1.17
N ASP A 99 -20.98 11.86 0.07
CA ASP A 99 -21.92 12.87 -0.42
C ASP A 99 -23.13 13.01 0.53
N LYS A 100 -23.67 11.88 1.02
CA LYS A 100 -24.88 11.84 1.87
C LYS A 100 -24.67 12.46 3.25
N VAL A 101 -23.48 12.26 3.83
CA VAL A 101 -23.13 12.79 5.15
C VAL A 101 -22.41 14.14 5.09
N GLY A 102 -22.23 14.69 3.88
CA GLY A 102 -21.63 16.01 3.65
C GLY A 102 -20.16 16.05 4.06
N LEU A 103 -19.40 15.00 3.76
CA LEU A 103 -17.95 15.00 4.01
C LEU A 103 -17.25 15.93 3.02
N GLY A 104 -16.09 16.39 3.45
CA GLY A 104 -15.15 17.17 2.68
C GLY A 104 -13.72 16.72 2.96
N PRO A 105 -12.77 17.18 2.13
CA PRO A 105 -11.38 16.82 2.30
C PRO A 105 -10.78 17.49 3.55
N LYS A 106 -9.99 16.74 4.33
CA LYS A 106 -9.22 17.23 5.49
C LYS A 106 -8.35 18.44 5.13
N GLY A 107 -7.77 18.43 3.93
CA GLY A 107 -6.93 19.51 3.40
C GLY A 107 -7.67 20.77 2.94
N GLY A 108 -9.00 20.81 3.05
CA GLY A 108 -9.81 21.91 2.55
C GLY A 108 -10.04 21.86 1.04
N LYS A 109 -10.82 22.80 0.52
CA LYS A 109 -11.19 22.84 -0.90
C LYS A 109 -9.99 23.26 -1.76
N LYS A 110 -9.76 22.57 -2.88
CA LYS A 110 -8.73 22.91 -3.87
C LYS A 110 -9.41 23.35 -5.15
N ASN A 111 -9.27 24.62 -5.52
CA ASN A 111 -9.77 25.11 -6.80
C ASN A 111 -8.77 24.80 -7.91
N THR A 112 -9.27 24.50 -9.10
CA THR A 112 -8.40 24.13 -10.22
C THR A 112 -8.98 24.52 -11.57
N THR A 113 -8.10 24.88 -12.49
CA THR A 113 -8.40 25.04 -13.91
C THR A 113 -8.04 23.76 -14.65
N VAL A 114 -8.97 23.23 -15.45
CA VAL A 114 -8.79 21.94 -16.13
C VAL A 114 -8.76 22.06 -17.65
N PHE A 115 -7.88 21.28 -18.27
CA PHE A 115 -7.78 21.11 -19.71
C PHE A 115 -7.74 19.62 -20.07
N VAL A 116 -8.35 19.25 -21.19
CA VAL A 116 -8.34 17.91 -21.78
C VAL A 116 -7.60 17.97 -23.10
N ILE A 117 -6.50 17.23 -23.18
CA ILE A 117 -5.67 17.07 -24.36
C ILE A 117 -6.01 15.72 -24.98
N TYR A 118 -6.41 15.72 -26.25
CA TYR A 118 -6.75 14.50 -26.98
C TYR A 118 -6.10 14.46 -28.36
N GLU A 119 -5.94 13.24 -28.89
CA GLU A 119 -5.34 13.03 -30.21
C GLU A 119 -6.26 13.49 -31.35
N GLN A 120 -5.74 14.34 -32.23
CA GLN A 120 -6.40 14.76 -33.48
C GLN A 120 -6.17 13.70 -34.58
N ARG A 121 -7.22 13.09 -35.12
CA ARG A 121 -7.09 12.01 -36.12
C ARG A 121 -7.24 12.51 -37.56
N TYR A 122 -6.41 12.00 -38.47
CA TYR A 122 -6.32 12.43 -39.88
C TYR A 122 -7.62 12.25 -40.70
N HIS A 123 -8.51 11.33 -40.32
CA HIS A 123 -9.78 11.07 -41.05
C HIS A 123 -10.95 11.96 -40.63
N GLU A 124 -10.79 12.83 -39.63
CA GLU A 124 -11.78 13.85 -39.25
C GLU A 124 -11.97 14.91 -40.35
N THR A 125 -11.15 14.92 -41.41
CA THR A 125 -11.24 15.90 -42.50
C THR A 125 -11.74 15.35 -43.85
N GLU A 126 -11.73 14.03 -44.09
CA GLU A 126 -11.98 13.48 -45.44
C GLU A 126 -13.10 12.44 -45.55
N ALA A 127 -13.43 11.69 -44.48
CA ALA A 127 -14.52 10.70 -44.51
C ALA A 127 -15.90 11.30 -44.17
N GLU A 128 -15.97 12.61 -43.93
CA GLU A 128 -17.14 13.32 -43.38
C GLU A 128 -18.06 13.95 -44.44
N GLN A 129 -17.84 13.69 -45.73
CA GLN A 129 -18.63 14.29 -46.81
C GLN A 129 -19.88 13.49 -47.24
N HIS A 130 -20.19 12.33 -46.65
CA HIS A 130 -21.17 11.42 -47.24
C HIS A 130 -22.40 11.01 -46.42
N ASP A 131 -22.67 11.65 -45.28
CA ASP A 131 -24.00 11.55 -44.64
C ASP A 131 -24.65 12.94 -44.61
N GLY A 132 -25.68 13.13 -45.44
CA GLY A 132 -26.37 14.39 -45.72
C GLY A 132 -27.15 15.00 -44.54
N THR A 133 -26.73 14.78 -43.30
CA THR A 133 -27.30 15.35 -42.08
C THR A 133 -26.36 16.29 -41.32
N GLY A 134 -25.11 16.50 -41.77
CA GLY A 134 -24.24 17.57 -41.27
C GLY A 134 -23.81 17.49 -39.79
N ASN A 135 -24.15 16.40 -39.08
CA ASN A 135 -23.98 16.27 -37.62
C ASN A 135 -22.81 15.34 -37.20
N ALA A 136 -21.97 14.87 -38.12
CA ALA A 136 -20.86 13.95 -37.78
C ALA A 136 -19.65 14.65 -37.13
N HIS A 137 -19.50 15.97 -37.33
CA HIS A 137 -18.28 16.76 -37.07
C HIS A 137 -17.96 17.02 -35.56
N GLY A 138 -18.73 16.46 -34.63
CA GLY A 138 -18.67 16.88 -33.23
C GLY A 138 -18.67 15.78 -32.19
N TRP A 139 -19.01 14.53 -32.55
CA TRP A 139 -19.41 13.55 -31.54
C TRP A 139 -18.32 13.28 -30.50
N ARG A 140 -17.05 13.22 -30.92
CA ARG A 140 -15.91 12.98 -30.03
C ARG A 140 -15.71 14.15 -29.07
N SER A 141 -15.61 15.36 -29.61
CA SER A 141 -15.46 16.58 -28.82
C SER A 141 -16.65 16.79 -27.89
N GLU A 142 -17.88 16.51 -28.34
CA GLU A 142 -19.09 16.54 -27.51
C GLU A 142 -19.07 15.51 -26.38
N ARG A 143 -18.62 14.28 -26.63
CA ARG A 143 -18.45 13.25 -25.59
C ARG A 143 -17.42 13.69 -24.56
N ILE A 144 -16.28 14.20 -25.00
CA ILE A 144 -15.22 14.70 -24.12
C ILE A 144 -15.71 15.89 -23.30
N MET A 145 -16.41 16.84 -23.91
CA MET A 145 -17.01 17.99 -23.20
C MET A 145 -18.05 17.55 -22.18
N SER A 146 -18.93 16.61 -22.54
CA SER A 146 -19.93 16.10 -21.61
C SER A 146 -19.27 15.39 -20.42
N TRP A 147 -18.23 14.60 -20.67
CA TRP A 147 -17.44 13.98 -19.61
C TRP A 147 -16.77 15.04 -18.73
N LEU A 148 -16.08 16.03 -19.31
CA LEU A 148 -15.42 17.10 -18.56
C LEU A 148 -16.41 17.87 -17.67
N ARG A 149 -17.57 18.24 -18.20
CA ARG A 149 -18.63 18.89 -17.44
C ARG A 149 -19.08 18.03 -16.26
N ASN A 150 -19.32 16.74 -16.48
CA ASN A 150 -19.70 15.81 -15.40
C ASN A 150 -18.60 15.72 -14.33
N MET A 151 -17.32 15.70 -14.72
CA MET A 151 -16.20 15.72 -13.77
C MET A 151 -16.18 17.01 -12.92
N CYS A 152 -16.41 18.17 -13.54
CA CYS A 152 -16.48 19.45 -12.84
C CYS A 152 -17.65 19.49 -11.83
N GLU A 153 -18.83 19.03 -12.26
CA GLU A 153 -20.02 18.94 -11.40
C GLU A 153 -19.80 17.98 -10.23
N LEU A 154 -19.21 16.80 -10.50
CA LEU A 154 -18.92 15.81 -9.47
C LEU A 154 -17.87 16.31 -8.48
N TYR A 155 -16.83 17.00 -8.94
CA TYR A 155 -15.80 17.58 -8.07
C TYR A 155 -16.39 18.59 -7.08
N LYS A 156 -17.30 19.43 -7.56
CA LYS A 156 -18.06 20.38 -6.74
C LYS A 156 -19.02 19.66 -5.78
N ALA A 157 -19.75 18.66 -6.28
CA ALA A 157 -20.70 17.88 -5.47
C ALA A 157 -20.01 17.12 -4.33
N LYS A 158 -18.76 16.67 -4.53
CA LYS A 158 -17.93 16.01 -3.51
C LYS A 158 -17.26 16.97 -2.51
N ASN A 159 -17.59 18.27 -2.56
CA ASN A 159 -16.96 19.30 -1.73
C ASN A 159 -15.43 19.36 -1.86
N LEU A 160 -14.87 18.95 -3.01
CA LEU A 160 -13.42 18.97 -3.23
C LEU A 160 -12.90 20.36 -3.60
N GLY A 161 -13.77 21.24 -4.11
CA GLY A 161 -13.46 22.61 -4.52
C GLY A 161 -14.20 22.96 -5.81
N GLU A 162 -13.72 23.97 -6.52
CA GLU A 162 -14.23 24.32 -7.85
C GLU A 162 -13.24 23.88 -8.94
N MET A 163 -13.73 23.07 -9.87
CA MET A 163 -13.01 22.68 -11.08
C MET A 163 -13.66 23.37 -12.28
N LEU A 164 -12.90 24.23 -12.96
CA LEU A 164 -13.41 25.04 -14.06
C LEU A 164 -12.65 24.76 -15.36
N PRO A 165 -13.34 24.59 -16.51
CA PRO A 165 -12.69 24.47 -17.80
C PRO A 165 -11.84 25.70 -18.11
N GLY A 166 -10.58 25.49 -18.47
CA GLY A 166 -9.64 26.57 -18.77
C GLY A 166 -9.85 27.18 -20.15
N LYS A 167 -9.53 28.46 -20.29
CA LYS A 167 -9.69 29.19 -21.55
C LYS A 167 -8.33 29.46 -22.20
N SER A 168 -8.22 29.24 -23.50
CA SER A 168 -7.04 29.57 -24.30
C SER A 168 -7.45 29.80 -25.75
N ILE A 169 -6.64 30.57 -26.48
CA ILE A 169 -6.79 30.76 -27.93
C ILE A 169 -6.63 29.45 -28.72
N LEU A 170 -5.96 28.44 -28.14
CA LEU A 170 -5.77 27.12 -28.76
C LEU A 170 -6.88 26.14 -28.38
N CYS A 171 -7.84 26.55 -27.54
CA CYS A 171 -8.97 25.72 -27.17
C CYS A 171 -10.07 25.81 -28.23
N GLN A 172 -10.51 24.65 -28.75
CA GLN A 172 -11.68 24.60 -29.63
C GLN A 172 -12.96 24.96 -28.87
N ASN A 173 -13.04 24.48 -27.64
CA ASN A 173 -14.05 24.79 -26.63
C ASN A 173 -13.34 24.96 -25.30
N ASP A 174 -13.92 25.71 -24.36
CA ASP A 174 -13.35 25.89 -23.02
C ASP A 174 -12.93 24.53 -22.42
N GLY A 175 -11.65 24.39 -22.11
CA GLY A 175 -11.03 23.20 -21.54
C GLY A 175 -10.63 22.10 -22.54
N LEU A 176 -10.88 22.22 -23.85
CA LEU A 176 -10.52 21.17 -24.83
C LEU A 176 -9.41 21.61 -25.78
N VAL A 177 -8.41 20.75 -25.96
CA VAL A 177 -7.26 20.98 -26.84
C VAL A 177 -6.94 19.71 -27.63
N SER A 178 -6.79 19.83 -28.94
CA SER A 178 -6.44 18.71 -29.82
C SER A 178 -4.98 18.82 -30.25
N PHE A 179 -4.19 17.78 -30.03
CA PHE A 179 -2.80 17.70 -30.52
C PHE A 179 -2.58 16.39 -31.28
N ARG A 180 -1.55 16.35 -32.12
CA ARG A 180 -1.03 15.09 -32.66
C ARG A 180 -0.05 14.48 -31.67
N PHE A 181 -0.16 13.18 -31.41
CA PHE A 181 0.76 12.45 -30.54
C PHE A 181 1.96 11.92 -31.32
N ASP A 182 2.65 12.83 -32.00
CA ASP A 182 3.86 12.56 -32.78
C ASP A 182 5.04 13.37 -32.23
N SER A 183 6.13 13.49 -33.01
CA SER A 183 7.31 14.26 -32.64
C SER A 183 7.03 15.77 -32.45
N SER A 184 5.91 16.29 -32.94
CA SER A 184 5.50 17.70 -32.76
C SER A 184 4.83 17.96 -31.42
N PHE A 185 4.33 16.93 -30.72
CA PHE A 185 3.56 17.04 -29.48
C PHE A 185 4.26 17.91 -28.43
N GLN A 186 5.58 17.72 -28.27
CA GLN A 186 6.38 18.50 -27.31
C GLN A 186 6.30 20.01 -27.58
N LYS A 187 6.44 20.42 -28.84
CA LYS A 187 6.42 21.84 -29.22
C LYS A 187 5.03 22.43 -29.02
N SER A 188 3.99 21.69 -29.41
CA SER A 188 2.59 22.08 -29.22
C SER A 188 2.23 22.25 -27.74
N LEU A 189 2.63 21.29 -26.90
CA LEU A 189 2.39 21.35 -25.45
C LEU A 189 3.10 22.53 -24.79
N ALA A 190 4.38 22.76 -25.13
CA ALA A 190 5.14 23.89 -24.59
C ALA A 190 4.57 25.24 -25.03
N SER A 191 4.25 25.39 -26.32
CA SER A 191 3.61 26.59 -26.85
C SER A 191 2.26 26.86 -26.19
N PHE A 192 1.48 25.80 -25.94
CA PHE A 192 0.19 25.93 -25.29
C PHE A 192 0.34 26.41 -23.84
N ILE A 193 1.22 25.81 -23.05
CA ILE A 193 1.41 26.22 -21.65
C ILE A 193 1.99 27.63 -21.55
N ALA A 194 2.88 28.02 -22.47
CA ALA A 194 3.38 29.39 -22.57
C ALA A 194 2.27 30.40 -22.90
N SER A 195 1.20 29.99 -23.59
CA SER A 195 0.07 30.84 -23.95
C SER A 195 -0.95 31.03 -22.82
N LEU A 196 -0.88 30.21 -21.76
CA LEU A 196 -1.84 30.27 -20.67
C LEU A 196 -1.56 31.48 -19.77
N PRO A 197 -2.61 32.11 -19.22
CA PRO A 197 -2.42 33.15 -18.23
C PRO A 197 -1.72 32.58 -17.00
N PRO A 198 -0.98 33.41 -16.23
CA PRO A 198 -0.35 32.96 -14.99
C PRO A 198 -1.44 32.34 -14.08
N PRO A 199 -1.23 31.11 -13.60
CA PRO A 199 -2.25 30.37 -12.87
C PRO A 199 -2.57 31.10 -11.55
N LYS A 200 -3.85 31.47 -11.37
CA LYS A 200 -4.37 31.90 -10.07
C LYS A 200 -4.54 30.70 -9.13
N ASP A 201 -5.00 29.59 -9.70
CA ASP A 201 -5.22 28.29 -9.05
C ASP A 201 -4.43 27.20 -9.80
N SER A 202 -4.30 26.00 -9.21
CA SER A 202 -3.58 24.88 -9.84
C SER A 202 -4.19 24.46 -11.17
N SER A 203 -3.35 24.13 -12.16
CA SER A 203 -3.80 23.66 -13.48
C SER A 203 -3.68 22.14 -13.62
N VAL A 204 -4.75 21.49 -14.08
CA VAL A 204 -4.82 20.05 -14.33
C VAL A 204 -5.00 19.77 -15.82
N PHE A 205 -4.17 18.91 -16.38
CA PHE A 205 -4.18 18.51 -17.79
C PHE A 205 -4.49 17.01 -17.89
N PHE A 206 -5.69 16.67 -18.35
CA PHE A 206 -6.07 15.31 -18.67
C PHE A 206 -5.56 14.95 -20.08
N ILE A 207 -4.68 13.97 -20.19
CA ILE A 207 -4.19 13.46 -21.48
C ILE A 207 -4.97 12.20 -21.82
N LEU A 208 -5.90 12.29 -22.78
CA LEU A 208 -6.66 11.15 -23.26
C LEU A 208 -5.75 10.26 -24.09
N THR A 209 -5.47 9.07 -23.57
CA THR A 209 -4.48 8.16 -24.13
C THR A 209 -5.18 6.99 -24.81
N PRO A 210 -5.03 6.82 -26.14
CA PRO A 210 -5.59 5.67 -26.84
C PRO A 210 -5.05 4.34 -26.29
N LEU A 211 -5.90 3.31 -26.20
CA LEU A 211 -5.45 1.99 -25.74
C LEU A 211 -4.35 1.40 -26.62
N SER A 212 -4.34 1.73 -27.92
CA SER A 212 -3.32 1.30 -28.87
C SER A 212 -1.91 1.76 -28.50
N VAL A 213 -1.77 2.86 -27.74
CA VAL A 213 -0.49 3.40 -27.31
C VAL A 213 -0.24 3.24 -25.80
N MET A 214 -1.19 2.67 -25.03
CA MET A 214 -1.05 2.44 -23.58
C MET A 214 -0.14 1.25 -23.24
N SER A 215 1.05 1.24 -23.82
CA SER A 215 2.11 0.28 -23.52
C SER A 215 3.42 1.04 -23.34
N LEU A 216 4.24 0.63 -22.36
CA LEU A 216 5.57 1.20 -22.15
C LEU A 216 6.53 0.94 -23.34
N SER A 217 6.16 0.02 -24.25
CA SER A 217 6.87 -0.22 -25.50
C SER A 217 6.43 0.71 -26.64
N SER A 218 5.40 1.54 -26.42
CA SER A 218 4.91 2.50 -27.43
C SER A 218 5.85 3.70 -27.53
N GLU A 219 6.37 3.94 -28.73
CA GLU A 219 7.17 5.13 -29.03
C GLU A 219 6.35 6.41 -28.83
N THR A 220 5.08 6.41 -29.26
CA THR A 220 4.14 7.51 -29.05
C THR A 220 4.00 7.87 -27.57
N LEU A 221 3.75 6.88 -26.71
CA LEU A 221 3.64 7.13 -25.26
C LEU A 221 4.96 7.63 -24.67
N CYS A 222 6.10 7.11 -25.13
CA CYS A 222 7.41 7.60 -24.72
C CYS A 222 7.64 9.07 -25.11
N TYR A 223 7.24 9.47 -26.32
CA TYR A 223 7.30 10.88 -26.74
C TYR A 223 6.40 11.77 -25.88
N VAL A 224 5.18 11.33 -25.58
CA VAL A 224 4.25 12.06 -24.70
C VAL A 224 4.82 12.20 -23.29
N PHE A 225 5.36 11.13 -22.69
CA PHE A 225 6.02 11.19 -21.37
C PHE A 225 7.24 12.12 -21.38
N SER A 226 8.07 12.06 -22.42
CA SER A 226 9.22 12.94 -22.59
C SER A 226 8.81 14.41 -22.65
N ALA A 227 7.73 14.71 -23.41
CA ALA A 227 7.17 16.05 -23.49
C ALA A 227 6.63 16.54 -22.15
N VAL A 228 5.82 15.73 -21.46
CA VAL A 228 5.29 16.04 -20.12
C VAL A 228 6.42 16.30 -19.12
N ASN A 229 7.44 15.45 -19.11
CA ASN A 229 8.58 15.60 -18.20
C ASN A 229 9.39 16.88 -18.48
N LYS A 230 9.63 17.22 -19.75
CA LYS A 230 10.31 18.48 -20.10
C LYS A 230 9.49 19.68 -19.67
N THR A 231 8.18 19.65 -19.90
CA THR A 231 7.25 20.69 -19.47
C THR A 231 7.24 20.87 -17.95
N LEU A 232 7.16 19.78 -17.18
CA LEU A 232 7.21 19.84 -15.71
C LEU A 232 8.49 20.52 -15.19
N LYS A 233 9.62 20.29 -15.88
CA LYS A 233 10.91 20.94 -15.55
C LYS A 233 10.93 22.41 -15.95
N SER A 234 10.42 22.76 -17.12
CA SER A 234 10.40 24.13 -17.64
C SER A 234 9.44 25.05 -16.89
N TYR A 235 8.32 24.51 -16.39
CA TYR A 235 7.26 25.25 -15.71
C TYR A 235 7.08 24.82 -14.26
N SER A 236 8.19 24.60 -13.56
CA SER A 236 8.19 24.13 -12.16
C SER A 236 7.48 25.11 -11.21
N GLU A 237 7.48 26.41 -11.49
CA GLU A 237 6.76 27.40 -10.65
C GLU A 237 5.24 27.29 -10.77
N ALA A 238 4.73 26.93 -11.95
CA ALA A 238 3.30 26.80 -12.25
C ALA A 238 2.69 25.48 -11.73
N GLN A 239 3.53 24.50 -11.38
CA GLN A 239 3.14 23.18 -10.85
C GLN A 239 1.98 22.51 -11.62
N PRO A 240 2.08 22.37 -12.97
CA PRO A 240 1.01 21.74 -13.75
C PRO A 240 0.88 20.26 -13.39
N LEU A 241 -0.34 19.80 -13.12
CA LEU A 241 -0.62 18.38 -12.89
C LEU A 241 -1.04 17.71 -14.20
N PHE A 242 -0.31 16.69 -14.64
CA PHE A 242 -0.69 15.87 -15.79
C PHE A 242 -1.31 14.55 -15.32
N GLN A 243 -2.50 14.24 -15.83
CA GLN A 243 -3.19 12.98 -15.56
C GLN A 243 -3.53 12.25 -16.85
N PHE A 244 -3.00 11.05 -17.01
CA PHE A 244 -3.31 10.19 -18.15
C PHE A 244 -4.66 9.48 -17.91
N VAL A 245 -5.56 9.55 -18.89
CA VAL A 245 -6.88 8.94 -18.83
C VAL A 245 -7.04 8.02 -20.05
N PRO A 246 -7.36 6.73 -19.90
CA PRO A 246 -7.57 5.87 -21.05
C PRO A 246 -8.77 6.37 -21.85
N GLU A 247 -8.55 6.65 -23.13
CA GLU A 247 -9.53 7.24 -24.03
C GLU A 247 -10.90 6.51 -24.00
N PRO A 248 -10.98 5.16 -23.98
CA PRO A 248 -12.28 4.49 -23.96
C PRO A 248 -13.11 4.73 -22.71
N HIS A 249 -12.50 5.10 -21.58
CA HIS A 249 -13.26 5.44 -20.37
C HIS A 249 -14.06 6.73 -20.55
N VAL A 250 -13.58 7.62 -21.42
CA VAL A 250 -14.26 8.88 -21.74
C VAL A 250 -15.27 8.68 -22.87
N LEU A 251 -14.87 7.97 -23.93
CA LEU A 251 -15.71 7.87 -25.14
C LEU A 251 -16.82 6.82 -25.02
N ASN A 252 -16.61 5.73 -24.29
CA ASN A 252 -17.61 4.67 -24.13
C ASN A 252 -18.53 4.88 -22.93
N ALA A 253 -18.43 6.02 -22.23
CA ALA A 253 -19.22 6.33 -21.03
C ALA A 253 -20.75 6.27 -21.26
N ALA A 254 -21.21 6.29 -22.52
CA ALA A 254 -22.63 6.16 -22.87
C ALA A 254 -23.21 4.74 -22.70
N VAL A 255 -22.37 3.68 -22.72
CA VAL A 255 -22.87 2.28 -22.61
C VAL A 255 -23.16 1.89 -21.16
N ASN A 256 -22.51 2.55 -20.20
CA ASN A 256 -22.70 2.32 -18.76
C ASN A 256 -23.16 3.63 -18.07
N SER A 257 -24.31 4.18 -18.50
CA SER A 257 -24.89 5.40 -17.88
C SER A 257 -25.49 5.14 -16.49
N SER A 258 -24.84 4.35 -15.63
CA SER A 258 -25.24 4.17 -14.25
C SER A 258 -24.79 5.39 -13.42
N SER A 259 -25.54 6.49 -13.59
CA SER A 259 -25.56 7.71 -12.76
C SER A 259 -24.31 8.62 -12.77
N LEU A 260 -24.53 9.91 -12.45
CA LEU A 260 -23.50 10.89 -12.07
C LEU A 260 -22.62 10.41 -10.89
N HIS A 261 -22.99 9.33 -10.22
CA HIS A 261 -22.33 8.74 -9.05
C HIS A 261 -21.67 7.39 -9.36
N ASP A 262 -21.20 7.14 -10.59
CA ASP A 262 -20.34 5.97 -10.82
C ASP A 262 -19.18 6.01 -9.80
N PHE A 263 -19.14 5.01 -8.91
CA PHE A 263 -18.28 4.98 -7.74
C PHE A 263 -16.80 5.19 -8.14
N ARG A 264 -16.42 4.65 -9.30
CA ARG A 264 -15.07 4.79 -9.90
C ARG A 264 -14.71 6.21 -10.33
N SER A 265 -15.69 7.03 -10.68
CA SER A 265 -15.47 8.45 -11.00
C SER A 265 -15.15 9.26 -9.73
N GLY A 266 -15.65 8.80 -8.58
CA GLY A 266 -15.36 9.37 -7.27
C GLY A 266 -13.91 9.17 -6.85
N SER A 267 -13.40 7.94 -6.85
CA SER A 267 -11.99 7.66 -6.53
C SER A 267 -11.03 8.34 -7.49
N PHE A 268 -11.36 8.39 -8.78
CA PHE A 268 -10.56 9.12 -9.76
C PHE A 268 -10.39 10.60 -9.35
N LEU A 269 -11.47 11.28 -8.94
CA LEU A 269 -11.39 12.67 -8.50
C LEU A 269 -10.63 12.84 -7.18
N HIS A 270 -10.76 11.90 -6.24
CA HIS A 270 -9.93 11.90 -5.03
C HIS A 270 -8.45 11.73 -5.37
N SER A 271 -8.11 10.84 -6.32
CA SER A 271 -6.73 10.68 -6.81
C SER A 271 -6.19 11.93 -7.49
N VAL A 272 -7.01 12.66 -8.23
CA VAL A 272 -6.62 13.96 -8.81
C VAL A 272 -6.43 14.99 -7.69
N TYR A 273 -7.38 15.10 -6.77
CA TYR A 273 -7.34 16.03 -5.64
C TYR A 273 -6.08 15.84 -4.78
N ASP A 274 -5.71 14.60 -4.46
CA ASP A 274 -4.56 14.28 -3.61
C ASP A 274 -3.23 14.74 -4.21
N ARG A 275 -3.12 14.75 -5.55
CA ARG A 275 -1.93 15.18 -6.29
C ARG A 275 -1.87 16.67 -6.61
N ILE A 276 -2.95 17.41 -6.36
CA ILE A 276 -2.91 18.87 -6.45
C ILE A 276 -2.13 19.39 -5.24
N LEU A 277 -0.98 20.01 -5.51
CA LEU A 277 -0.11 20.56 -4.48
C LEU A 277 -0.65 21.87 -3.93
N MET A 278 -0.70 21.97 -2.62
CA MET A 278 -1.11 23.19 -1.92
C MET A 278 0.09 24.09 -1.64
N PRO A 279 0.03 25.37 -1.99
CA PRO A 279 1.05 26.31 -1.61
C PRO A 279 0.96 26.61 -0.12
N SER A 280 2.10 26.58 0.56
CA SER A 280 2.27 27.02 1.94
C SER A 280 3.35 28.09 1.96
N GLU A 281 2.96 29.29 2.38
CA GLU A 281 3.88 30.39 2.64
C GLU A 281 4.23 30.37 4.13
N ARG A 282 5.52 30.19 4.46
CA ARG A 282 5.96 30.44 5.83
C ARG A 282 5.97 31.94 6.08
N ALA A 283 4.95 32.45 6.76
CA ALA A 283 5.01 33.76 7.37
C ALA A 283 5.97 33.67 8.57
N MET A 284 7.18 34.20 8.44
CA MET A 284 8.01 34.41 9.63
C MET A 284 7.26 35.38 10.56
N SER A 285 7.07 35.00 11.84
CA SER A 285 6.31 35.84 12.79
C SER A 285 6.99 37.18 13.09
N ARG A 286 8.23 37.39 12.61
CA ARG A 286 8.96 38.65 12.66
C ARG A 286 9.65 38.92 11.31
N LYS A 287 9.39 40.09 10.72
CA LYS A 287 10.16 40.64 9.60
C LYS A 287 11.51 41.12 10.12
N PHE A 288 12.48 40.21 10.28
CA PHE A 288 13.86 40.61 10.63
C PHE A 288 14.57 41.33 9.49
N PHE A 289 14.12 41.14 8.25
CA PHE A 289 14.65 41.81 7.07
C PHE A 289 13.51 42.42 6.25
N THR A 290 13.70 43.64 5.77
CA THR A 290 12.82 44.30 4.77
C THR A 290 12.76 43.54 3.44
N TYR A 291 13.72 42.64 3.21
CA TYR A 291 13.88 41.81 1.99
C TYR A 291 13.93 40.30 2.27
N GLY A 292 13.29 39.80 3.33
CA GLY A 292 13.21 38.36 3.57
C GLY A 292 12.45 37.66 2.45
N GLN A 293 13.12 36.82 1.66
CA GLN A 293 12.51 36.07 0.57
C GLN A 293 11.38 35.20 1.14
N LYS A 294 10.15 35.38 0.64
CA LYS A 294 9.03 34.51 0.99
C LYS A 294 9.33 33.11 0.44
N GLU A 295 9.67 32.17 1.31
CA GLU A 295 9.73 30.76 0.93
C GLU A 295 8.31 30.22 0.78
N LYS A 296 7.86 30.10 -0.48
CA LYS A 296 6.65 29.37 -0.85
C LYS A 296 7.03 27.92 -1.14
N LYS A 297 6.47 26.98 -0.38
CA LYS A 297 6.67 25.53 -0.59
C LYS A 297 5.34 24.88 -0.97
N TYR A 298 5.40 23.81 -1.74
CA TYR A 298 4.23 23.09 -2.23
C TYR A 298 4.16 21.72 -1.55
N PHE A 299 2.98 21.37 -1.04
CA PHE A 299 2.78 20.14 -0.27
C PHE A 299 1.56 19.35 -0.78
N GLU A 300 1.69 18.03 -0.79
CA GLU A 300 0.55 17.15 -0.94
C GLU A 300 -0.27 17.18 0.35
N VAL A 301 -1.59 17.34 0.19
CA VAL A 301 -2.53 17.28 1.32
C VAL A 301 -3.70 16.41 0.86
N PRO A 302 -3.75 15.14 1.27
CA PRO A 302 -4.76 14.21 0.78
C PRO A 302 -6.14 14.51 1.38
N ALA A 303 -7.19 14.04 0.71
CA ALA A 303 -8.58 14.26 1.11
C ALA A 303 -8.89 13.66 2.49
N PHE A 304 -8.23 12.56 2.85
CA PHE A 304 -8.36 11.91 4.15
C PHE A 304 -7.10 11.14 4.50
N THR A 305 -6.84 10.98 5.80
CA THR A 305 -5.66 10.30 6.36
C THR A 305 -6.09 9.37 7.48
N LEU A 306 -5.19 8.52 7.97
CA LEU A 306 -5.42 7.83 9.23
C LEU A 306 -5.57 8.86 10.36
N ALA A 307 -6.50 8.61 11.26
CA ALA A 307 -6.70 9.44 12.44
C ALA A 307 -5.61 9.15 13.47
N ARG A 308 -5.23 10.19 14.23
CA ARG A 308 -4.34 10.02 15.39
C ARG A 308 -5.06 9.16 16.43
N SER A 309 -4.39 8.13 16.93
CA SER A 309 -4.95 7.33 18.02
C SER A 309 -4.99 8.18 19.28
N LEU A 310 -6.02 7.99 20.12
CA LEU A 310 -6.11 8.67 21.41
C LEU A 310 -4.92 8.32 22.32
N SER A 311 -4.35 7.12 22.18
CA SER A 311 -3.14 6.70 22.92
C SER A 311 -1.89 7.50 22.52
N GLU A 312 -1.82 8.00 21.28
CA GLU A 312 -0.70 8.79 20.75
C GLU A 312 -0.75 10.26 21.22
N THR A 313 -1.86 10.71 21.79
CA THR A 313 -1.97 12.08 22.36
C THR A 313 -1.37 12.22 23.77
N LYS A 314 -0.83 11.12 24.33
CA LYS A 314 -0.16 11.15 25.63
C LYS A 314 1.23 11.79 25.47
N VAL A 315 1.37 13.03 25.91
CA VAL A 315 2.65 13.74 25.94
C VAL A 315 3.59 13.03 26.93
N SER A 316 4.72 12.53 26.43
CA SER A 316 5.84 12.10 27.27
C SER A 316 6.87 13.22 27.35
N TYR A 317 7.23 13.61 28.57
CA TYR A 317 8.31 14.56 28.78
C TYR A 317 9.62 13.79 28.88
N SER A 318 10.55 14.14 28.00
CA SER A 318 11.87 13.52 27.91
C SER A 318 12.88 14.60 27.59
N SER A 319 14.03 14.58 28.27
CA SER A 319 15.10 15.54 28.05
C SER A 319 15.76 15.26 26.70
N SER A 320 15.32 15.96 25.64
CA SER A 320 15.98 15.95 24.33
C SER A 320 17.09 17.00 24.32
N THR A 321 18.25 16.65 23.75
CA THR A 321 19.35 17.59 23.50
C THR A 321 19.06 18.50 22.30
N ASP A 322 18.13 18.11 21.43
CA ASP A 322 17.64 18.94 20.31
C ASP A 322 16.26 19.54 20.64
N PRO A 323 16.17 20.87 20.89
CA PRO A 323 14.91 21.55 21.18
C PRO A 323 14.05 21.79 19.93
N ALA A 324 14.53 21.47 18.72
CA ALA A 324 13.83 21.73 17.46
C ALA A 324 12.97 20.56 16.95
N LEU A 325 12.95 19.42 17.66
CA LEU A 325 12.14 18.25 17.30
C LEU A 325 10.68 18.41 17.72
N ASP A 326 9.75 17.98 16.87
CA ASP A 326 8.35 17.88 17.22
C ASP A 326 8.15 16.81 18.30
N VAL A 327 7.65 17.23 19.46
CA VAL A 327 7.43 16.35 20.61
C VAL A 327 6.16 15.51 20.44
N LEU A 328 5.16 16.00 19.70
CA LEU A 328 3.88 15.30 19.53
C LEU A 328 4.01 14.14 18.55
N ASP A 329 4.84 14.30 17.54
CA ASP A 329 5.05 13.31 16.48
C ASP A 329 6.38 12.55 16.64
N ARG A 330 6.94 12.56 17.86
CA ARG A 330 8.15 11.82 18.20
C ARG A 330 7.92 10.32 18.03
N HIS A 331 8.90 9.62 17.46
CA HIS A 331 8.87 8.18 17.20
C HIS A 331 7.77 7.74 16.22
N ILE A 332 7.31 8.64 15.34
CA ILE A 332 6.42 8.26 14.25
C ILE A 332 7.12 7.31 13.28
N LEU A 333 6.38 6.32 12.78
CA LEU A 333 6.89 5.37 11.78
C LEU A 333 6.98 6.01 10.39
N LEU A 334 8.12 5.79 9.72
CA LEU A 334 8.28 5.98 8.28
C LEU A 334 8.44 4.61 7.64
N HIS A 335 7.46 4.19 6.85
CA HIS A 335 7.50 2.89 6.18
C HIS A 335 8.07 3.07 4.78
N VAL A 336 9.09 2.29 4.45
CA VAL A 336 9.80 2.30 3.18
C VAL A 336 9.73 0.90 2.59
N GLY A 337 8.93 0.73 1.54
CA GLY A 337 8.87 -0.51 0.77
C GLY A 337 9.82 -0.42 -0.41
N TYR A 338 10.55 -1.49 -0.71
CA TYR A 338 11.35 -1.55 -1.92
C TYR A 338 11.40 -2.96 -2.51
N GLY A 339 11.74 -3.03 -3.80
CA GLY A 339 11.87 -4.29 -4.52
C GLY A 339 12.60 -4.10 -5.84
N ILE A 340 13.01 -5.21 -6.45
CA ILE A 340 13.64 -5.22 -7.77
C ILE A 340 12.61 -5.73 -8.78
N SER A 341 12.53 -5.09 -9.95
CA SER A 341 11.66 -5.56 -11.03
C SER A 341 11.99 -7.00 -11.45
N SER A 342 11.03 -7.73 -11.99
CA SER A 342 11.24 -9.11 -12.47
C SER A 342 12.33 -9.25 -13.55
N CYS A 343 12.72 -8.16 -14.22
CA CYS A 343 13.82 -8.15 -15.18
C CYS A 343 15.20 -7.84 -14.58
N GLY A 344 15.30 -7.62 -13.26
CA GLY A 344 16.54 -7.26 -12.58
C GLY A 344 17.09 -5.87 -12.89
N ARG A 345 16.39 -5.05 -13.71
CA ARG A 345 16.91 -3.76 -14.21
C ARG A 345 16.49 -2.54 -13.41
N TRP A 346 15.44 -2.65 -12.60
CA TRP A 346 14.85 -1.51 -11.91
C TRP A 346 14.75 -1.74 -10.41
N ILE A 347 15.28 -0.78 -9.64
CA ILE A 347 15.04 -0.61 -8.21
C ILE A 347 13.76 0.22 -8.07
N LEU A 348 12.81 -0.31 -7.31
CA LEU A 348 11.51 0.31 -7.05
C LEU A 348 11.43 0.60 -5.55
N ALA A 349 11.10 1.82 -5.16
CA ALA A 349 10.86 2.15 -3.76
C ALA A 349 9.64 3.04 -3.60
N SER A 350 8.95 2.90 -2.47
CA SER A 350 7.91 3.80 -2.03
C SER A 350 8.01 4.01 -0.54
N CYS A 351 7.75 5.22 -0.06
CA CYS A 351 7.65 5.48 1.37
C CYS A 351 6.38 6.23 1.72
N ILE A 352 5.92 6.04 2.95
CA ILE A 352 4.73 6.68 3.51
C ILE A 352 4.89 6.82 5.02
N ASP A 353 4.45 7.95 5.58
CA ASP A 353 4.40 8.11 7.03
C ASP A 353 3.30 7.24 7.66
N GLN A 354 3.39 7.01 8.97
CA GLN A 354 2.45 6.18 9.76
C GLN A 354 0.97 6.55 9.55
N ARG A 355 0.69 7.82 9.20
CA ARG A 355 -0.66 8.37 9.09
C ARG A 355 -1.15 8.46 7.65
N GLY A 356 -0.26 8.18 6.69
CA GLY A 356 -0.46 8.37 5.27
C GLY A 356 -0.73 9.83 4.87
N GLU A 357 -0.15 10.80 5.58
CA GLU A 357 -0.29 12.22 5.24
C GLU A 357 0.53 12.56 4.00
N THR A 358 1.71 11.99 3.89
CA THR A 358 2.65 12.20 2.79
C THR A 358 3.26 10.88 2.34
N HIS A 359 3.57 10.78 1.05
CA HIS A 359 4.21 9.60 0.47
C HIS A 359 5.15 10.01 -0.67
N ALA A 360 6.04 9.10 -1.06
CA ALA A 360 6.85 9.24 -2.25
C ALA A 360 7.05 7.89 -2.93
N MET A 361 7.41 7.95 -4.21
CA MET A 361 7.75 6.78 -5.02
C MET A 361 9.01 7.10 -5.83
N GLY A 362 9.82 6.08 -6.10
CA GLY A 362 11.02 6.22 -6.90
C GLY A 362 11.36 4.96 -7.67
N VAL A 363 11.93 5.17 -8.86
CA VAL A 363 12.35 4.12 -9.79
C VAL A 363 13.72 4.48 -10.32
N TRP A 364 14.69 3.58 -10.18
CA TRP A 364 16.06 3.76 -10.64
C TRP A 364 16.55 2.54 -11.40
N SER A 365 17.49 2.72 -12.31
CA SER A 365 18.17 1.59 -12.97
C SER A 365 19.12 0.91 -11.97
N THR A 366 19.22 -0.42 -12.01
CA THR A 366 20.25 -1.18 -11.29
C THR A 366 21.62 -1.00 -11.94
N GLN A 367 21.68 -0.63 -13.23
CA GLN A 367 22.94 -0.36 -13.89
C GLN A 367 23.58 0.91 -13.33
N ARG A 368 24.76 0.76 -12.72
CA ARG A 368 25.58 1.91 -12.34
C ARG A 368 26.03 2.64 -13.59
N ARG A 369 25.81 3.96 -13.64
CA ARG A 369 26.53 4.79 -14.62
C ARG A 369 27.99 4.76 -14.21
N THR A 370 28.81 4.01 -14.93
CA THR A 370 30.26 4.14 -14.81
C THR A 370 30.64 5.57 -15.17
N PRO A 371 31.52 6.23 -14.41
CA PRO A 371 32.29 7.36 -14.94
C PRO A 371 32.96 6.90 -16.24
N SER A 372 33.06 7.81 -17.21
CA SER A 372 33.63 7.63 -18.55
C SER A 372 34.83 6.67 -18.65
N ASP A 373 34.90 5.96 -19.79
CA ASP A 373 35.80 4.86 -20.21
C ASP A 373 37.34 5.02 -20.07
N ASN A 374 37.87 5.74 -19.08
CA ASN A 374 39.32 5.93 -18.93
C ASN A 374 39.98 5.24 -17.72
N GLU A 375 39.25 4.44 -16.93
CA GLU A 375 39.82 3.74 -15.76
C GLU A 375 39.50 2.24 -15.72
N ARG A 376 39.38 1.58 -16.88
CA ARG A 376 39.35 0.10 -16.93
C ARG A 376 40.76 -0.47 -17.10
N LYS A 377 41.50 -0.48 -15.99
CA LYS A 377 42.64 -1.38 -15.77
C LYS A 377 42.68 -1.76 -14.28
N ASP A 378 41.68 -2.50 -13.82
CA ASP A 378 41.76 -3.39 -12.65
C ASP A 378 40.49 -4.26 -12.54
N GLU A 379 40.01 -4.81 -13.66
CA GLU A 379 38.99 -5.85 -13.64
C GLU A 379 39.66 -7.22 -13.37
N MET A 380 40.11 -7.42 -12.14
CA MET A 380 40.51 -8.72 -11.59
C MET A 380 39.89 -8.96 -10.20
N LEU A 381 38.75 -8.34 -9.92
CA LEU A 381 37.96 -8.59 -8.71
C LEU A 381 36.89 -9.65 -9.04
N GLY A 382 36.85 -10.72 -8.24
CA GLY A 382 36.00 -11.89 -8.47
C GLY A 382 34.49 -11.59 -8.51
N MET A 383 33.71 -12.56 -9.01
CA MET A 383 32.26 -12.52 -9.16
C MET A 383 31.55 -12.05 -7.87
N ASP A 384 32.01 -12.52 -6.71
CA ASP A 384 31.40 -12.26 -5.39
C ASP A 384 31.57 -10.80 -4.92
N ALA A 385 32.68 -10.15 -5.26
CA ALA A 385 32.92 -8.75 -4.93
C ALA A 385 32.02 -7.81 -5.74
N THR A 386 31.66 -8.22 -6.96
CA THR A 386 30.75 -7.45 -7.83
C THR A 386 29.31 -7.53 -7.34
N MET A 387 28.84 -8.70 -6.87
CA MET A 387 27.49 -8.87 -6.30
C MET A 387 27.30 -8.03 -5.03
N ASN A 388 28.25 -8.05 -4.10
CA ASN A 388 28.18 -7.24 -2.88
C ASN A 388 28.09 -5.73 -3.18
N LEU A 389 28.75 -5.26 -4.23
CA LEU A 389 28.71 -3.85 -4.62
C LEU A 389 27.37 -3.47 -5.26
N ASP A 390 26.67 -4.39 -5.93
CA ASP A 390 25.33 -4.16 -6.52
C ASP A 390 24.27 -4.07 -5.42
N GLU A 391 24.36 -4.93 -4.41
CA GLU A 391 23.51 -4.86 -3.23
C GLU A 391 23.75 -3.56 -2.45
N LEU A 392 25.01 -3.19 -2.21
CA LEU A 392 25.34 -1.92 -1.55
C LEU A 392 24.84 -0.70 -2.34
N TYR A 393 24.89 -0.74 -3.67
CA TYR A 393 24.31 0.31 -4.51
C TYR A 393 22.79 0.42 -4.31
N THR A 394 22.09 -0.72 -4.27
CA THR A 394 20.65 -0.78 -4.03
C THR A 394 20.29 -0.22 -2.66
N VAL A 395 20.96 -0.69 -1.60
CA VAL A 395 20.82 -0.21 -0.23
C VAL A 395 21.02 1.30 -0.16
N ASN A 396 22.12 1.81 -0.72
CA ASN A 396 22.42 3.24 -0.72
C ASN A 396 21.34 4.05 -1.46
N LYS A 397 20.78 3.54 -2.57
CA LYS A 397 19.68 4.22 -3.28
C LYS A 397 18.41 4.29 -2.45
N VAL A 398 18.01 3.18 -1.84
CA VAL A 398 16.81 3.12 -1.00
C VAL A 398 16.97 3.98 0.26
N TRP A 399 18.15 3.94 0.89
CA TRP A 399 18.48 4.79 2.04
C TRP A 399 18.38 6.28 1.70
N ASN A 400 19.06 6.74 0.65
CA ASN A 400 19.02 8.15 0.24
C ASN A 400 17.61 8.62 -0.10
N PHE A 401 16.81 7.76 -0.75
CA PHE A 401 15.42 8.05 -1.02
C PHE A 401 14.61 8.25 0.27
N ALA A 402 14.80 7.37 1.26
CA ALA A 402 14.14 7.49 2.56
C ALA A 402 14.58 8.75 3.32
N MET A 403 15.88 9.07 3.33
CA MET A 403 16.40 10.27 4.02
C MET A 403 15.87 11.57 3.39
N GLN A 404 15.84 11.66 2.05
CA GLN A 404 15.25 12.82 1.36
C GLN A 404 13.78 13.05 1.72
N PHE A 405 13.06 11.97 2.07
CA PHE A 405 11.71 12.08 2.59
C PHE A 405 11.70 12.48 4.06
N ALA A 406 12.48 11.79 4.90
CA ALA A 406 12.55 12.01 6.35
C ALA A 406 12.96 13.45 6.72
N GLU A 407 13.88 14.06 5.97
CA GLU A 407 14.35 15.45 6.16
C GLU A 407 13.24 16.51 6.01
N LYS A 408 12.09 16.15 5.43
CA LYS A 408 10.94 17.06 5.28
C LYS A 408 10.24 17.35 6.61
N ALA A 409 10.41 16.49 7.61
CA ALA A 409 9.87 16.68 8.95
C ALA A 409 10.97 16.60 10.02
N ARG A 410 10.92 17.50 10.99
CA ARG A 410 11.85 17.50 12.14
C ARG A 410 11.27 16.67 13.27
N VAL A 411 11.26 15.36 13.07
CA VAL A 411 10.80 14.38 14.06
C VAL A 411 11.86 13.32 14.26
N GLU A 412 11.83 12.66 15.42
CA GLU A 412 12.64 11.48 15.65
C GLU A 412 11.95 10.28 14.99
N TRP A 413 12.50 9.79 13.89
CA TRP A 413 11.86 8.79 13.05
C TRP A 413 12.13 7.35 13.53
N ARG A 414 11.12 6.49 13.43
CA ARG A 414 11.28 5.03 13.36
C ARG A 414 11.15 4.59 11.90
N ILE A 415 12.26 4.39 11.22
CA ILE A 415 12.29 4.09 9.79
C ILE A 415 12.29 2.58 9.57
N VAL A 416 11.30 2.09 8.84
CA VAL A 416 11.10 0.66 8.56
C VAL A 416 11.40 0.41 7.09
N PHE A 417 12.53 -0.22 6.79
CA PHE A 417 12.89 -0.68 5.46
C PHE A 417 12.37 -2.08 5.23
N ALA A 418 11.48 -2.26 4.27
CA ALA A 418 10.82 -3.52 3.98
C ALA A 418 11.10 -3.95 2.54
N LYS A 419 11.82 -5.06 2.39
CA LYS A 419 11.97 -5.75 1.12
C LYS A 419 10.67 -6.46 0.75
N SER A 420 10.16 -6.20 -0.44
CA SER A 420 9.06 -6.94 -1.05
C SER A 420 9.62 -8.17 -1.77
N GLY A 421 9.32 -9.37 -1.26
CA GLY A 421 9.93 -10.63 -1.70
C GLY A 421 11.21 -10.95 -0.92
N ASN A 422 11.96 -11.95 -1.36
CA ASN A 422 13.08 -12.50 -0.59
C ASN A 422 14.28 -11.53 -0.53
N MET A 423 14.87 -11.43 0.67
CA MET A 423 16.15 -10.79 0.94
C MET A 423 17.25 -11.84 1.02
N GLY A 424 18.33 -11.67 0.27
CA GLY A 424 19.52 -12.55 0.35
C GLY A 424 20.48 -12.15 1.47
N VAL A 425 21.42 -13.04 1.81
CA VAL A 425 22.44 -12.77 2.85
C VAL A 425 23.33 -11.58 2.48
N ALA A 426 23.78 -11.50 1.22
CA ALA A 426 24.60 -10.38 0.72
C ALA A 426 23.86 -9.02 0.81
N GLU A 427 22.55 -9.02 0.54
CA GLU A 427 21.71 -7.82 0.68
C GLU A 427 21.60 -7.39 2.15
N LEU A 428 21.41 -8.35 3.06
CA LEU A 428 21.37 -8.09 4.49
C LEU A 428 22.72 -7.56 5.02
N ASP A 429 23.84 -8.16 4.62
CA ASP A 429 25.18 -7.71 5.00
C ASP A 429 25.45 -6.29 4.50
N ALA A 430 25.01 -5.95 3.28
CA ALA A 430 25.09 -4.60 2.75
C ALA A 430 24.26 -3.61 3.58
N TRP A 431 23.06 -4.00 3.99
CA TRP A 431 22.21 -3.21 4.88
C TRP A 431 22.83 -2.97 6.25
N ILE A 432 23.35 -4.02 6.90
CA ILE A 432 23.98 -3.93 8.23
C ILE A 432 25.22 -3.04 8.15
N THR A 433 26.08 -3.26 7.16
CA THR A 433 27.30 -2.48 6.94
C THR A 433 26.99 -1.00 6.72
N HIS A 434 26.03 -0.70 5.83
CA HIS A 434 25.62 0.67 5.54
C HIS A 434 25.01 1.35 6.78
N SER A 435 24.09 0.66 7.46
CA SER A 435 23.41 1.18 8.65
C SER A 435 24.39 1.46 9.77
N TYR A 436 25.31 0.54 10.05
CA TYR A 436 26.33 0.73 11.07
C TYR A 436 27.20 1.96 10.78
N SER A 437 27.64 2.12 9.52
CA SER A 437 28.44 3.28 9.11
C SER A 437 27.68 4.61 9.28
N VAL A 438 26.41 4.67 8.88
CA VAL A 438 25.63 5.92 8.94
C VAL A 438 25.20 6.26 10.37
N LEU A 439 24.79 5.28 11.17
CA LEU A 439 24.33 5.52 12.54
C LEU A 439 25.44 5.97 13.50
N HIS A 440 26.69 5.54 13.24
CA HIS A 440 27.88 5.95 14.03
C HIS A 440 28.69 7.08 13.38
N SER A 441 28.39 7.46 12.14
CA SER A 441 28.78 8.78 11.65
C SER A 441 28.05 9.83 12.49
N ASN A 442 28.61 11.04 12.65
CA ASN A 442 27.98 12.16 13.36
C ASN A 442 26.68 12.62 12.67
N SER A 443 25.66 11.77 12.72
CA SER A 443 24.35 11.92 12.09
C SER A 443 23.56 12.91 12.92
N GLN A 444 23.08 13.97 12.27
CA GLN A 444 22.36 15.06 12.94
C GLN A 444 20.91 14.68 13.31
N ILE A 445 20.38 13.56 12.79
CA ILE A 445 18.98 13.17 12.95
C ILE A 445 18.90 11.93 13.86
N PRO A 446 18.30 12.05 15.07
CA PRO A 446 18.03 10.88 15.89
C PRO A 446 17.01 9.98 15.20
N MET A 447 17.32 8.70 15.06
CA MET A 447 16.45 7.74 14.39
C MET A 447 16.67 6.30 14.88
N HIS A 448 15.60 5.53 14.81
CA HIS A 448 15.59 4.07 14.92
C HIS A 448 15.33 3.48 13.55
N ILE A 449 16.01 2.38 13.20
CA ILE A 449 15.83 1.66 11.94
C ILE A 449 15.38 0.23 12.19
N SER A 450 14.56 -0.30 11.29
CA SER A 450 14.15 -1.71 11.26
C SER A 450 14.20 -2.22 9.84
N ILE A 451 14.70 -3.44 9.65
CA ILE A 451 14.83 -4.10 8.35
C ILE A 451 13.95 -5.32 8.36
N LEU A 452 13.04 -5.37 7.39
CA LEU A 452 12.02 -6.41 7.26
C LEU A 452 12.13 -7.14 5.92
N ASN A 453 11.85 -8.42 5.96
CA ASN A 453 11.48 -9.21 4.79
C ASN A 453 9.96 -9.38 4.78
N VAL A 454 9.28 -9.05 3.68
CA VAL A 454 7.82 -9.10 3.58
C VAL A 454 7.39 -9.94 2.38
N GLU A 455 6.58 -10.96 2.65
CA GLU A 455 6.13 -11.93 1.66
C GLU A 455 4.61 -11.96 1.57
N ASN A 456 4.11 -11.85 0.34
CA ASN A 456 2.69 -12.00 0.04
C ASN A 456 2.41 -13.43 -0.42
N SER A 457 2.47 -14.36 0.50
CA SER A 457 2.19 -15.79 0.28
C SER A 457 0.94 -16.20 1.06
N VAL A 458 0.19 -17.16 0.53
CA VAL A 458 -0.97 -17.78 1.21
C VAL A 458 -0.56 -19.20 1.60
N PRO A 459 0.28 -19.38 2.64
CA PRO A 459 0.79 -20.70 3.01
C PRO A 459 -0.32 -21.60 3.58
N TRP A 460 -1.41 -21.02 4.10
CA TRP A 460 -2.49 -21.77 4.73
C TRP A 460 -3.81 -21.63 3.98
N THR A 461 -4.53 -22.74 3.84
CA THR A 461 -5.92 -22.75 3.38
C THR A 461 -6.84 -22.80 4.59
N LEU A 462 -7.65 -21.75 4.79
CA LEU A 462 -8.66 -21.75 5.85
C LEU A 462 -9.95 -22.37 5.31
N THR A 463 -10.42 -23.45 5.92
CA THR A 463 -11.71 -24.07 5.58
C THR A 463 -12.82 -23.50 6.44
N PRO A 464 -14.01 -23.18 5.89
CA PRO A 464 -15.14 -22.75 6.69
C PRO A 464 -15.52 -23.84 7.68
N ALA A 465 -15.84 -23.45 8.91
CA ALA A 465 -16.29 -24.36 9.93
C ALA A 465 -17.56 -25.09 9.48
N SER A 466 -17.51 -26.42 9.43
CA SER A 466 -18.71 -27.25 9.28
C SER A 466 -19.61 -26.95 10.49
N GLN A 467 -20.71 -26.23 10.27
CA GLN A 467 -21.74 -26.11 11.29
C GLN A 467 -22.20 -27.53 11.64
N THR A 468 -21.83 -28.00 12.83
CA THR A 468 -22.37 -29.23 13.39
C THR A 468 -23.88 -29.03 13.52
N GLN A 469 -24.63 -29.60 12.58
CA GLN A 469 -26.06 -29.75 12.69
C GLN A 469 -26.31 -30.63 13.91
N SER A 470 -26.65 -30.01 15.04
CA SER A 470 -27.27 -30.73 16.13
C SER A 470 -28.59 -31.30 15.61
N LEU A 471 -28.64 -32.62 15.45
CA LEU A 471 -29.86 -33.37 15.20
C LEU A 471 -30.76 -33.26 16.44
N GLY A 472 -31.54 -32.18 16.49
CA GLY A 472 -32.61 -31.95 17.45
C GLY A 472 -33.92 -31.73 16.71
N ILE A 473 -34.74 -32.77 16.65
CA ILE A 473 -36.10 -32.75 16.12
C ILE A 473 -36.97 -31.80 16.94
N ALA A 474 -37.45 -30.69 16.34
CA ALA A 474 -38.86 -30.26 16.38
C ALA A 474 -39.07 -28.86 15.75
N ASN A 475 -39.82 -28.84 14.64
CA ASN A 475 -40.64 -27.76 14.08
C ASN A 475 -40.57 -26.37 14.73
N GLN A 476 -40.04 -25.35 14.04
CA GLN A 476 -40.69 -24.03 13.80
C GLN A 476 -40.14 -23.36 12.52
N HIS A 477 -41.02 -22.61 11.88
CA HIS A 477 -40.93 -21.89 10.59
C HIS A 477 -39.67 -21.00 10.41
N PRO A 478 -39.13 -20.81 9.18
CA PRO A 478 -38.02 -19.90 8.95
C PRO A 478 -38.51 -18.44 8.91
N THR A 479 -38.29 -17.70 9.99
CA THR A 479 -38.15 -16.24 9.93
C THR A 479 -36.67 -15.92 10.07
N SER A 480 -36.10 -15.37 9.00
CA SER A 480 -34.72 -14.90 8.92
C SER A 480 -34.41 -13.87 10.01
N ARG A 481 -33.85 -14.33 11.12
CA ARG A 481 -33.05 -13.51 12.03
C ARG A 481 -31.69 -14.16 12.09
N GLY A 482 -30.73 -13.57 11.37
CA GLY A 482 -29.33 -13.96 11.46
C GLY A 482 -28.90 -13.93 12.91
N SER A 483 -28.33 -15.04 13.38
CA SER A 483 -27.69 -15.15 14.68
C SER A 483 -26.51 -14.19 14.71
N SER A 484 -26.70 -12.99 15.25
CA SER A 484 -25.60 -12.13 15.62
C SER A 484 -24.88 -12.78 16.80
N LEU A 485 -23.83 -13.55 16.52
CA LEU A 485 -22.78 -13.83 17.49
C LEU A 485 -22.24 -12.46 17.91
N SER A 486 -22.56 -12.05 19.13
CA SER A 486 -21.95 -10.90 19.79
C SER A 486 -20.45 -11.17 19.95
N ARG A 487 -19.66 -10.83 18.93
CA ARG A 487 -18.21 -10.84 18.98
C ARG A 487 -17.77 -9.73 19.93
N SER A 488 -17.22 -10.12 21.08
CA SER A 488 -16.54 -9.22 21.99
C SER A 488 -15.28 -8.66 21.33
N VAL A 489 -15.23 -7.34 21.17
CA VAL A 489 -14.06 -6.59 20.72
C VAL A 489 -12.94 -6.74 21.76
N PRO A 490 -11.67 -6.96 21.39
CA PRO A 490 -10.57 -6.91 22.34
C PRO A 490 -10.42 -5.49 22.91
N ASN A 491 -10.33 -5.41 24.24
CA ASN A 491 -10.11 -4.18 24.98
C ASN A 491 -8.80 -3.49 24.58
N SER A 492 -8.83 -2.56 23.63
CA SER A 492 -7.77 -1.54 23.47
C SER A 492 -8.31 -0.12 23.25
N MET A 493 -9.63 0.06 23.24
CA MET A 493 -10.25 1.40 23.31
C MET A 493 -11.29 1.42 24.43
N LYS A 494 -10.91 1.91 25.62
CA LYS A 494 -11.89 2.37 26.63
C LYS A 494 -12.54 3.64 26.10
N VAL A 495 -13.43 3.50 25.12
CA VAL A 495 -14.39 4.53 24.73
C VAL A 495 -15.71 4.17 25.39
N SER A 496 -16.30 5.15 26.07
CA SER A 496 -17.57 5.08 26.80
C SER A 496 -18.62 4.24 26.07
N SER A 497 -19.31 3.36 26.81
CA SER A 497 -20.28 2.34 26.39
C SER A 497 -21.56 2.86 25.72
N LYS A 498 -21.55 4.04 25.09
CA LYS A 498 -22.73 4.69 24.49
C LYS A 498 -22.69 4.87 22.97
N SER A 499 -21.64 4.46 22.26
CA SER A 499 -21.59 4.56 20.79
C SER A 499 -21.53 3.17 20.14
N GLN A 500 -22.68 2.69 19.65
CA GLN A 500 -22.71 1.57 18.71
C GLN A 500 -22.13 2.04 17.38
N PHE A 501 -20.97 1.51 16.99
CA PHE A 501 -20.37 1.75 15.69
C PHE A 501 -20.75 0.64 14.71
N PHE A 502 -21.13 1.01 13.49
CA PHE A 502 -21.35 0.05 12.41
C PHE A 502 -20.00 -0.30 11.77
N VAL A 503 -19.54 -1.53 11.98
CA VAL A 503 -18.29 -2.06 11.41
C VAL A 503 -18.61 -2.70 10.05
N ASP A 504 -17.71 -2.53 9.08
CA ASP A 504 -17.80 -3.29 7.83
C ASP A 504 -17.52 -4.76 8.12
N THR A 505 -18.48 -5.64 7.85
CA THR A 505 -18.29 -7.08 8.06
C THR A 505 -17.61 -7.76 6.88
N ASN A 506 -17.55 -7.12 5.70
CA ASN A 506 -17.13 -7.74 4.44
C ASN A 506 -15.77 -8.47 4.50
N ALA A 507 -14.87 -8.05 5.39
CA ALA A 507 -13.65 -8.79 5.70
C ALA A 507 -13.24 -8.53 7.15
N THR A 508 -12.73 -9.58 7.81
CA THR A 508 -12.09 -9.47 9.12
C THR A 508 -10.59 -9.71 8.96
N THR A 509 -9.78 -8.82 9.54
CA THR A 509 -8.33 -8.98 9.56
C THR A 509 -7.86 -9.42 10.93
N TYR A 510 -6.98 -10.42 10.96
CA TYR A 510 -6.34 -10.92 12.16
C TYR A 510 -4.84 -10.68 12.09
N GLU A 511 -4.23 -10.39 13.24
CA GLU A 511 -2.80 -10.46 13.46
C GLU A 511 -2.47 -11.81 14.08
N LEU A 512 -1.47 -12.47 13.53
CA LEU A 512 -0.90 -13.70 14.06
C LEU A 512 0.58 -13.45 14.38
N CYS A 513 0.95 -13.45 15.66
CA CYS A 513 2.35 -13.32 16.06
C CYS A 513 2.97 -14.72 16.15
N GLN A 514 4.05 -15.04 15.47
CA GLN A 514 4.69 -16.35 15.66
C GLN A 514 5.34 -16.42 17.04
N LYS A 515 5.25 -17.60 17.67
CA LYS A 515 5.87 -17.86 18.98
C LYS A 515 7.32 -18.27 18.80
N ASP A 516 7.57 -19.15 17.83
CA ASP A 516 8.89 -19.69 17.55
C ASP A 516 9.57 -18.96 16.38
N ARG A 517 10.91 -18.93 16.42
CA ARG A 517 11.74 -18.32 15.38
C ARG A 517 12.01 -19.34 14.29
N LEU A 518 11.40 -19.13 13.13
CA LEU A 518 11.57 -20.00 11.98
C LEU A 518 12.30 -19.29 10.85
N PRO A 519 13.14 -20.00 10.07
CA PRO A 519 13.75 -19.42 8.88
C PRO A 519 12.68 -18.96 7.87
N VAL A 520 12.97 -17.87 7.16
CA VAL A 520 12.03 -17.22 6.23
C VAL A 520 11.46 -18.17 5.16
N SER A 521 12.23 -19.18 4.72
CA SER A 521 11.81 -20.14 3.69
C SER A 521 10.97 -21.31 4.21
N VAL A 522 10.85 -21.49 5.53
CA VAL A 522 10.14 -22.62 6.14
C VAL A 522 8.70 -22.19 6.43
N PRO A 523 7.68 -22.81 5.82
CA PRO A 523 6.31 -22.57 6.19
C PRO A 523 6.09 -22.96 7.67
N PRO A 524 5.56 -22.06 8.51
CA PRO A 524 5.31 -22.35 9.92
C PRO A 524 4.25 -23.45 10.12
N THR A 525 4.53 -24.38 11.04
CA THR A 525 3.59 -25.40 11.51
C THR A 525 2.64 -24.82 12.58
N LEU A 526 1.59 -25.56 12.94
CA LEU A 526 0.64 -25.13 13.97
C LEU A 526 1.27 -25.02 15.37
N ASP A 527 2.24 -25.89 15.67
CA ASP A 527 3.03 -25.83 16.90
C ASP A 527 3.87 -24.55 16.96
N ASP A 528 4.53 -24.18 15.85
CA ASP A 528 5.38 -22.98 15.77
C ASP A 528 4.61 -21.67 15.98
N ILE A 529 3.32 -21.71 15.63
CA ILE A 529 2.36 -20.60 15.79
C ILE A 529 1.65 -20.71 17.16
N GLY A 530 1.96 -21.71 17.98
CA GLY A 530 1.32 -21.91 19.28
C GLY A 530 -0.19 -22.12 19.21
N LEU A 531 -0.68 -22.73 18.12
CA LEU A 531 -2.09 -23.04 17.86
C LEU A 531 -2.40 -24.54 18.01
N SER A 532 -1.40 -25.35 18.36
CA SER A 532 -1.59 -26.78 18.61
C SER A 532 -2.42 -27.01 19.86
N SER A 533 -3.46 -27.84 19.75
CA SER A 533 -4.21 -28.34 20.89
C SER A 533 -3.47 -29.56 21.42
N ASP A 534 -3.01 -29.52 22.67
CA ASP A 534 -2.29 -30.62 23.34
C ASP A 534 -3.11 -31.92 23.37
N LEU A 535 -3.14 -32.66 22.26
CA LEU A 535 -3.58 -34.04 22.20
C LEU A 535 -2.73 -34.81 21.17
N VAL A 536 -1.70 -35.45 21.73
CA VAL A 536 -0.91 -36.58 21.22
C VAL A 536 0.25 -36.24 20.27
N ASP A 537 1.43 -36.20 20.90
CA ASP A 537 2.75 -36.42 20.32
C ASP A 537 2.78 -37.69 19.45
N VAL A 538 2.84 -37.51 18.13
CA VAL A 538 3.29 -38.54 17.19
C VAL A 538 4.38 -37.94 16.32
N SER A 539 5.57 -37.86 16.89
CA SER A 539 6.81 -37.67 16.14
C SER A 539 6.99 -38.84 15.15
N LEU A 540 6.75 -38.61 13.86
CA LEU A 540 7.25 -39.48 12.78
C LEU A 540 8.44 -38.80 12.10
N PRO A 541 9.55 -39.52 11.87
CA PRO A 541 10.71 -38.96 11.19
C PRO A 541 10.36 -38.75 9.71
N ILE A 542 10.46 -37.51 9.24
CA ILE A 542 10.45 -37.20 7.81
C ILE A 542 11.79 -37.73 7.27
N GLU A 543 11.72 -38.75 6.41
CA GLU A 543 12.89 -39.25 5.68
C GLU A 543 13.44 -38.13 4.79
N ASN A 544 14.72 -37.83 4.98
CA ASN A 544 15.48 -36.89 4.16
C ASN A 544 15.59 -37.42 2.73
N ASP A 545 14.83 -36.83 1.80
CA ASP A 545 15.14 -36.93 0.38
C ASP A 545 16.26 -35.94 0.02
N ASP A 546 17.30 -36.53 -0.54
CA ASP A 546 18.61 -35.96 -0.89
C ASP A 546 18.46 -34.95 -2.04
N TYR A 547 18.19 -33.69 -1.71
CA TYR A 547 18.35 -32.57 -2.64
C TYR A 547 19.67 -31.86 -2.34
N SER A 548 20.64 -32.03 -3.22
CA SER A 548 21.86 -31.22 -3.27
C SER A 548 21.49 -29.76 -3.60
N LEU A 549 21.22 -28.96 -2.56
CA LEU A 549 21.00 -27.52 -2.64
C LEU A 549 22.33 -26.79 -2.44
N ALA A 550 22.58 -25.81 -3.30
CA ALA A 550 23.64 -24.84 -3.11
C ALA A 550 23.45 -24.08 -1.78
N ASP A 551 24.58 -23.64 -1.26
CA ASP A 551 24.89 -23.20 0.10
C ASP A 551 24.25 -21.85 0.51
N ASP A 552 22.92 -21.74 0.56
CA ASP A 552 22.21 -20.58 1.13
C ASP A 552 21.37 -21.01 2.35
N GLN A 553 21.95 -20.89 3.55
CA GLN A 553 21.18 -21.02 4.79
C GLN A 553 20.08 -19.93 4.85
N PRO A 554 18.82 -20.28 5.10
CA PRO A 554 17.74 -19.32 5.12
C PRO A 554 17.85 -18.35 6.30
N LEU A 555 17.60 -17.06 6.05
CA LEU A 555 17.65 -16.01 7.08
C LEU A 555 16.72 -16.34 8.26
N LEU A 556 17.24 -16.21 9.48
CA LEU A 556 16.48 -16.38 10.72
C LEU A 556 16.02 -15.02 11.26
N PRO A 557 14.71 -14.72 11.31
CA PRO A 557 14.19 -13.47 11.82
C PRO A 557 14.28 -13.35 13.36
N LEU A 558 14.39 -12.12 13.85
CA LEU A 558 14.26 -11.77 15.27
C LEU A 558 12.85 -12.02 15.81
N SER A 559 11.84 -11.79 14.96
CA SER A 559 10.42 -12.03 15.22
C SER A 559 9.67 -12.09 13.89
N SER A 560 8.55 -12.82 13.87
CA SER A 560 7.69 -12.97 12.69
C SER A 560 6.23 -12.76 13.04
N SER A 561 5.45 -12.25 12.10
CA SER A 561 4.01 -12.06 12.23
C SER A 561 3.31 -12.15 10.87
N THR A 562 2.02 -12.45 10.87
CA THR A 562 1.22 -12.56 9.65
C THR A 562 -0.06 -11.74 9.80
N LEU A 563 -0.34 -10.90 8.79
CA LEU A 563 -1.65 -10.28 8.63
C LEU A 563 -2.53 -11.20 7.78
N ILE A 564 -3.64 -11.66 8.36
CA ILE A 564 -4.59 -12.57 7.70
C ILE A 564 -5.90 -11.83 7.47
N CYS A 565 -6.23 -11.56 6.21
CA CYS A 565 -7.50 -10.97 5.81
C CYS A 565 -8.44 -12.07 5.33
N VAL A 566 -9.53 -12.30 6.06
CA VAL A 566 -10.56 -13.28 5.75
C VAL A 566 -11.79 -12.54 5.21
N PRO A 567 -12.09 -12.63 3.91
CA PRO A 567 -13.31 -12.06 3.34
C PRO A 567 -14.55 -12.88 3.76
N ASP A 568 -15.71 -12.22 3.87
CA ASP A 568 -17.00 -12.88 4.18
C ASP A 568 -17.53 -13.71 2.99
N SER A 569 -17.12 -13.38 1.77
CA SER A 569 -17.40 -14.18 0.57
C SER A 569 -16.51 -15.43 0.55
N SER A 570 -16.91 -16.50 -0.16
CA SER A 570 -16.19 -17.78 -0.34
C SER A 570 -14.82 -17.69 -1.08
N VAL A 571 -14.10 -16.59 -0.91
CA VAL A 571 -12.79 -16.30 -1.48
C VAL A 571 -11.72 -16.73 -0.47
N LEU A 572 -10.61 -17.28 -0.98
CA LEU A 572 -9.47 -17.65 -0.16
C LEU A 572 -8.95 -16.46 0.68
N PRO A 573 -8.47 -16.72 1.90
CA PRO A 573 -7.87 -15.67 2.73
C PRO A 573 -6.63 -15.08 2.05
N ARG A 574 -6.33 -13.82 2.35
CA ARG A 574 -5.08 -13.17 1.94
C ARG A 574 -4.16 -13.05 3.13
N MET A 575 -2.88 -13.36 2.93
CA MET A 575 -1.89 -13.37 3.99
C MET A 575 -0.67 -12.54 3.58
N VAL A 576 -0.15 -11.77 4.54
CA VAL A 576 1.08 -11.00 4.39
C VAL A 576 1.98 -11.36 5.56
N ASN A 577 3.08 -12.06 5.28
CA ASN A 577 4.07 -12.46 6.26
C ASN A 577 5.11 -11.36 6.41
N ILE A 578 5.41 -10.99 7.66
CA ILE A 578 6.27 -9.88 8.04
C ILE A 578 7.33 -10.42 8.99
N HIS A 579 8.58 -10.40 8.53
CA HIS A 579 9.73 -10.94 9.26
C HIS A 579 10.68 -9.80 9.63
N LEU A 580 10.86 -9.55 10.93
CA LEU A 580 11.84 -8.60 11.44
C LEU A 580 13.23 -9.24 11.45
N ILE A 581 14.13 -8.75 10.60
CA ILE A 581 15.47 -9.32 10.43
C ILE A 581 16.51 -8.58 11.28
N TYR A 582 16.42 -7.24 11.32
CA TYR A 582 17.41 -6.40 12.00
C TYR A 582 16.76 -5.14 12.58
N ALA A 583 17.26 -4.66 13.71
CA ALA A 583 16.87 -3.39 14.31
C ALA A 583 18.09 -2.70 14.94
N ALA A 584 18.20 -1.39 14.78
CA ALA A 584 19.28 -0.57 15.34
C ALA A 584 18.83 0.87 15.55
N LYS A 585 19.61 1.66 16.28
CA LYS A 585 19.33 3.08 16.51
C LYS A 585 20.60 3.92 16.54
N SER A 586 20.47 5.22 16.28
CA SER A 586 21.59 6.17 16.45
C SER A 586 21.81 6.51 17.92
N GLU A 587 23.01 6.98 18.27
CA GLU A 587 23.38 7.30 19.67
C GLU A 587 22.47 8.35 20.31
N GLY A 588 21.97 9.31 19.51
CA GLY A 588 21.05 10.36 19.96
C GLY A 588 19.57 9.95 20.02
N CYS A 589 19.24 8.71 19.64
CA CYS A 589 17.87 8.23 19.60
C CYS A 589 17.37 7.84 21.00
N ALA A 590 16.31 8.51 21.47
CA ALA A 590 15.66 8.24 22.74
C ALA A 590 14.64 7.10 22.68
N TYR A 591 14.35 6.57 21.48
CA TYR A 591 13.57 5.35 21.38
C TYR A 591 14.30 4.20 22.14
N PRO A 592 13.57 3.38 22.92
CA PRO A 592 14.17 2.28 23.67
C PRO A 592 14.99 1.36 22.78
N THR A 593 16.12 0.89 23.30
CA THR A 593 16.87 -0.16 22.61
C THR A 593 16.04 -1.43 22.65
N VAL A 594 15.82 -2.05 21.50
CA VAL A 594 15.14 -3.35 21.44
C VAL A 594 16.02 -4.37 22.16
N THR A 595 15.53 -4.91 23.27
CA THR A 595 16.24 -5.89 24.11
C THR A 595 15.35 -7.11 24.30
N SER A 596 15.84 -8.18 24.92
CA SER A 596 15.00 -9.35 25.20
C SER A 596 14.00 -9.12 26.34
N ASP A 597 13.94 -7.93 26.93
CA ASP A 597 13.02 -7.59 28.02
C ASP A 597 11.58 -7.46 27.54
N ALA A 598 10.62 -7.84 28.39
CA ALA A 598 9.23 -8.05 27.98
C ALA A 598 8.51 -6.81 27.40
N ALA A 599 8.92 -5.59 27.76
CA ALA A 599 8.31 -4.36 27.25
C ALA A 599 8.86 -3.92 25.88
N ASP A 600 10.17 -4.05 25.68
CA ASP A 600 10.89 -3.54 24.50
C ASP A 600 11.46 -4.69 23.64
N SER A 601 10.68 -5.77 23.51
CA SER A 601 11.06 -6.96 22.76
C SER A 601 10.96 -6.77 21.24
N PRO A 602 11.71 -7.55 20.43
CA PRO A 602 11.52 -7.58 18.98
C PRO A 602 10.07 -7.88 18.57
N GLN A 603 9.33 -8.62 19.41
CA GLN A 603 7.93 -8.95 19.19
C GLN A 603 7.01 -7.75 19.43
N SER A 604 7.27 -6.89 20.43
CA SER A 604 6.49 -5.67 20.64
C SER A 604 6.72 -4.65 19.52
N LEU A 605 7.97 -4.48 19.08
CA LEU A 605 8.31 -3.68 17.91
C LEU A 605 7.59 -4.20 16.65
N LEU A 606 7.61 -5.52 16.40
CA LEU A 606 6.95 -6.08 15.24
C LEU A 606 5.43 -5.93 15.29
N ARG A 607 4.81 -6.04 16.47
CA ARG A 607 3.38 -5.80 16.67
C ARG A 607 2.98 -4.37 16.30
N ASP A 608 3.76 -3.37 16.73
CA ASP A 608 3.55 -1.97 16.34
C ASP A 608 3.58 -1.79 14.82
N ILE A 609 4.60 -2.36 14.17
CA ILE A 609 4.78 -2.32 12.72
C ILE A 609 3.59 -2.99 12.02
N THR A 610 3.17 -4.15 12.51
CA THR A 610 2.09 -4.97 11.93
C THR A 610 0.73 -4.28 12.02
N SER A 611 0.43 -3.67 13.18
CA SER A 611 -0.75 -2.82 13.36
C SER A 611 -0.74 -1.60 12.43
N SER A 612 0.43 -0.97 12.26
CA SER A 612 0.60 0.13 11.31
C SER A 612 0.44 -0.32 9.85
N TYR A 613 0.94 -1.51 9.48
CA TYR A 613 0.75 -2.11 8.16
C TYR A 613 -0.73 -2.37 7.86
N TYR A 614 -1.47 -2.93 8.82
CA TYR A 614 -2.92 -3.09 8.68
C TYR A 614 -3.62 -1.74 8.50
N SER A 615 -3.25 -0.73 9.29
CA SER A 615 -3.83 0.60 9.16
C SER A 615 -3.59 1.20 7.77
N LEU A 616 -2.37 1.06 7.25
CA LEU A 616 -2.00 1.52 5.91
C LEU A 616 -2.61 0.69 4.78
N SER A 617 -2.96 -0.58 5.00
CA SER A 617 -3.66 -1.41 3.99
C SER A 617 -5.14 -1.04 3.89
N VAL A 618 -5.76 -0.65 5.01
CA VAL A 618 -7.10 -0.05 5.02
C VAL A 618 -7.09 1.29 4.30
N LEU A 619 -6.08 2.12 4.54
CA LEU A 619 -5.93 3.41 3.85
C LEU A 619 -5.70 3.24 2.34
N SER A 620 -4.84 2.30 1.93
CA SER A 620 -4.55 2.04 0.50
C SER A 620 -5.80 1.52 -0.22
N SER A 621 -6.55 0.61 0.41
CA SER A 621 -7.82 0.11 -0.10
C SER A 621 -8.84 1.24 -0.30
N ALA A 622 -8.91 2.18 0.66
CA ALA A 622 -9.80 3.34 0.57
C ALA A 622 -9.38 4.35 -0.53
N ARG A 623 -8.08 4.56 -0.75
CA ARG A 623 -7.57 5.52 -1.74
C ARG A 623 -7.55 5.00 -3.16
N TRP A 624 -7.28 3.71 -3.35
CA TRP A 624 -7.11 3.12 -4.68
C TRP A 624 -8.26 2.24 -5.12
N GLU A 625 -9.23 1.96 -4.24
CA GLU A 625 -10.35 1.03 -4.49
C GLU A 625 -9.87 -0.36 -4.97
N THR A 626 -8.64 -0.73 -4.60
CA THR A 626 -8.07 -2.04 -4.90
C THR A 626 -8.24 -2.95 -3.69
N VAL A 627 -8.50 -4.24 -3.94
CA VAL A 627 -8.64 -5.25 -2.86
C VAL A 627 -7.27 -5.73 -2.36
N SER A 628 -6.26 -4.86 -2.40
CA SER A 628 -4.90 -5.21 -1.98
C SER A 628 -4.82 -5.30 -0.46
N SER A 629 -4.46 -6.46 0.07
CA SER A 629 -4.15 -6.66 1.49
C SER A 629 -2.84 -5.99 1.92
N LEU A 630 -2.03 -5.53 0.95
CA LEU A 630 -0.75 -4.92 1.22
C LEU A 630 -0.89 -3.49 1.76
N PRO A 631 -0.03 -3.08 2.72
CA PRO A 631 0.07 -1.69 3.11
C PRO A 631 0.46 -0.82 1.92
N PHE A 632 0.11 0.46 1.98
CA PHE A 632 0.27 1.41 0.87
C PHE A 632 1.62 1.34 0.14
N HIS A 633 2.75 1.42 0.86
CA HIS A 633 4.09 1.44 0.25
C HIS A 633 4.42 0.14 -0.50
N LEU A 634 4.05 -1.03 0.05
CA LEU A 634 4.26 -2.31 -0.62
C LEU A 634 3.29 -2.51 -1.79
N GLY A 635 2.05 -2.05 -1.65
CA GLY A 635 1.08 -2.03 -2.75
C GLY A 635 1.54 -1.16 -3.93
N ALA A 636 2.17 -0.01 -3.65
CA ALA A 636 2.78 0.84 -4.67
C ALA A 636 3.94 0.13 -5.38
N VAL A 637 4.86 -0.48 -4.62
CA VAL A 637 6.00 -1.24 -5.18
C VAL A 637 5.50 -2.38 -6.07
N GLU A 638 4.52 -3.14 -5.61
CA GLU A 638 3.93 -4.24 -6.36
C GLU A 638 3.25 -3.76 -7.65
N THR A 639 2.56 -2.63 -7.60
CA THR A 639 1.93 -2.00 -8.78
C THR A 639 2.98 -1.55 -9.79
N MET A 640 4.05 -0.88 -9.33
CA MET A 640 5.18 -0.48 -10.20
C MET A 640 5.85 -1.72 -10.82
N ARG A 641 6.04 -2.78 -10.04
CA ARG A 641 6.64 -4.04 -10.49
C ARG A 641 5.80 -4.69 -11.59
N LYS A 642 4.48 -4.80 -11.39
CA LYS A 642 3.54 -5.30 -12.40
C LYS A 642 3.57 -4.47 -13.67
N ALA A 643 3.50 -3.14 -13.55
CA ALA A 643 3.52 -2.22 -14.69
C ALA A 643 4.78 -2.41 -15.56
N LEU A 644 5.96 -2.57 -14.93
CA LEU A 644 7.23 -2.78 -15.63
C LEU A 644 7.43 -4.20 -16.15
N SER A 645 6.77 -5.21 -15.57
CA SER A 645 6.88 -6.62 -16.01
C SER A 645 6.24 -6.89 -17.37
N THR A 646 5.19 -6.13 -17.74
CA THR A 646 4.46 -6.25 -19.01
C THR A 646 5.34 -5.99 -20.25
N ARG A 647 6.55 -5.45 -20.08
CA ARG A 647 7.55 -5.26 -21.14
C ARG A 647 8.09 -6.57 -21.71
N ASN A 648 8.15 -7.64 -20.90
CA ASN A 648 8.84 -8.88 -21.27
C ASN A 648 7.99 -9.87 -22.09
N CYS A 649 6.66 -9.84 -21.96
CA CYS A 649 5.79 -10.77 -22.69
C CYS A 649 5.80 -10.53 -24.22
N LEU A 650 6.18 -9.33 -24.67
CA LEU A 650 6.33 -8.99 -26.09
C LEU A 650 7.76 -9.17 -26.61
N GLU A 651 8.78 -9.09 -25.75
CA GLU A 651 10.17 -9.35 -26.16
C GLU A 651 10.47 -10.84 -26.28
N SER A 652 9.79 -11.74 -25.55
CA SER A 652 9.92 -13.19 -25.77
C SER A 652 9.25 -13.62 -27.08
N LEU A 653 8.06 -13.11 -27.40
CA LEU A 653 7.40 -13.41 -28.67
C LEU A 653 8.16 -12.90 -29.90
N ARG A 654 8.98 -11.84 -29.75
CA ARG A 654 9.83 -11.30 -30.83
C ARG A 654 11.16 -12.04 -31.02
N ARG A 655 11.54 -12.94 -30.11
CA ARG A 655 12.71 -13.81 -30.31
C ARG A 655 12.34 -15.16 -30.93
N ASP A 656 11.05 -15.51 -30.90
CA ASP A 656 10.53 -16.77 -31.45
C ASP A 656 9.81 -16.58 -32.82
N THR A 657 9.95 -15.40 -33.44
CA THR A 657 9.56 -15.10 -34.84
C THR A 657 10.72 -14.44 -35.54
#